data_AF-A0AAU8UHB4-F1
#
_entry.id   AF-A0AAU8UHB4-F1
#
_cell.length_a   1.000
_cell.length_b   1.000
_cell.length_c   1.000
_cell.angle_alpha   90.00
_cell.angle_beta   90.00
_cell.angle_gamma   90.00
#
_symmetry.space_group_name_H-M   'P 1'
#
loop_
_entity.id
_entity.type
_entity.pdbx_description
1 polymer ?
#
loop_
_entity_poly.entity_id
_entity_poly.type
_entity_poly.pdbx_seq_one_letter_code
_entity_poly.pdbx_strand_id
1 'polypeptide(L)'
;MMVHAHRSPCVAHSRTHLPRLSHRHRVLALSLALLPLTHPAFAQFTCVDTSGSPRGASATYATDTACGMGAVANGTNPQDGAATAFGYGATASYNGATAIGANAVAAYNNDVAVGPGASANSAPNGGGAGAVAIGTAFAQGTAAVAIGGNAYANGDSAITLGNGSAHGNGAVAIDAFATANASTALGHLAQAMNPFDVALGANAITAVPNTGTTTLFGITSAGTPTGVVSVGAASGSMIFQRQIQNVAPGVINAASTDAINGSQLYAVAGGVDNLGQSAASVLGGSAIYSAASGQITGTSFVIQGTPYATVSDAFAATDTAITTNRTQLTDLTTSIVGGTIGLLQQTGGAPGNGTLTLGAQTGGTTVNIAGTAGPRQLTGLAPGAVSATSTDAVTGAQLYAATQTASGGWTLATSATGSGQVSGSAAQNIAANGTVTVTAGNNVALTQNGSQIIVGTSTAPTFASVTTSGLTLSSDSAANMGGNVLHNVAPGVAATDAATVGQLTAALSAGSANAVQYDTAAHNSVTLNPGGTPAPLHNVAAGTLSATSTDAVNGSQLYATNQAMNQAQTVASSAMTMAASANTTVNNVVAGHAGLVQTDGTMITVGKNDTATRVDISGPDGTRPLTGLAPGVTPNDAATVGQVRTNSQLVLGQANAYTDREFNMLDRRLDALGAAAMAATSLIPNARAEGKFQLAAAAGTYGGASALAVGANYWVSNRVLLNAHISQGVGDGARTGASIGATIGF
;
A
#
# COMPACT_ATOMS: atom_id res chain seq x y z
N MET A 1 20.65 13.36 -27.74
CA MET A 1 21.99 13.99 -27.63
C MET A 1 22.94 12.88 -27.16
N MET A 2 23.89 12.39 -27.98
CA MET A 2 25.24 12.97 -28.17
C MET A 2 25.98 13.11 -26.82
N VAL A 3 27.10 12.43 -26.54
CA VAL A 3 28.33 12.32 -27.35
C VAL A 3 29.18 11.04 -27.02
N HIS A 4 29.75 10.43 -28.06
CA HIS A 4 30.97 9.57 -28.14
C HIS A 4 31.21 8.37 -27.20
N ALA A 5 31.17 7.18 -27.80
CA ALA A 5 32.00 6.03 -27.42
C ALA A 5 32.61 5.39 -28.68
N HIS A 6 33.94 5.21 -28.71
CA HIS A 6 34.61 4.54 -29.83
C HIS A 6 34.37 3.02 -29.81
N ARG A 7 33.73 2.50 -30.85
CA ARG A 7 33.82 1.08 -31.24
C ARG A 7 34.18 1.01 -32.72
N SER A 8 35.32 0.41 -33.04
CA SER A 8 35.72 0.10 -34.42
C SER A 8 35.29 -1.34 -34.75
N PRO A 9 34.47 -1.56 -35.80
CA PRO A 9 34.08 -2.90 -36.24
C PRO A 9 34.91 -3.41 -37.43
N CYS A 10 34.78 -4.71 -37.68
CA CYS A 10 34.94 -5.46 -38.93
C CYS A 10 35.75 -4.86 -40.10
N VAL A 11 36.74 -5.61 -40.57
CA VAL A 11 37.23 -5.56 -41.96
C VAL A 11 36.93 -6.89 -42.64
N ALA A 12 36.32 -6.81 -43.82
CA ALA A 12 36.13 -7.92 -44.75
C ALA A 12 36.46 -7.46 -46.18
N HIS A 13 36.78 -8.40 -47.07
CA HIS A 13 37.27 -8.22 -48.45
C HIS A 13 38.71 -7.67 -48.54
N SER A 14 39.53 -8.02 -49.56
CA SER A 14 39.21 -8.65 -50.85
C SER A 14 40.25 -9.70 -51.29
N ARG A 15 39.83 -10.71 -52.09
CA ARG A 15 40.71 -11.62 -52.84
C ARG A 15 40.80 -11.15 -54.30
N THR A 16 42.01 -10.86 -54.81
CA THR A 16 42.37 -10.99 -56.24
C THR A 16 43.90 -10.85 -56.46
N HIS A 17 44.52 -11.83 -57.15
CA HIS A 17 45.58 -11.74 -58.20
C HIS A 17 46.63 -10.59 -58.14
N LEU A 18 47.96 -10.79 -58.21
CA LEU A 18 48.85 -11.51 -59.17
C LEU A 18 50.31 -11.52 -58.60
N PRO A 19 51.37 -12.06 -59.26
CA PRO A 19 51.45 -13.18 -60.22
C PRO A 19 52.43 -14.29 -59.76
N ARG A 20 52.38 -15.47 -60.39
CA ARG A 20 53.48 -16.45 -60.33
C ARG A 20 54.62 -16.01 -61.25
N LEU A 21 55.85 -15.88 -60.74
CA LEU A 21 57.05 -15.94 -61.58
C LEU A 21 57.76 -17.28 -61.39
N SER A 22 57.93 -18.02 -62.49
CA SER A 22 58.75 -19.23 -62.50
C SER A 22 60.23 -18.86 -62.46
N HIS A 23 61.02 -19.49 -61.58
CA HIS A 23 62.46 -19.63 -61.80
C HIS A 23 62.75 -20.96 -62.48
N ARG A 24 63.11 -20.89 -63.77
CA ARG A 24 63.59 -22.04 -64.53
C ARG A 24 64.95 -22.45 -63.97
N HIS A 25 65.05 -23.65 -63.40
CA HIS A 25 66.36 -24.28 -63.27
C HIS A 25 66.89 -24.60 -64.67
N ARG A 26 68.01 -23.98 -65.05
CA ARG A 26 68.78 -24.38 -66.21
C ARG A 26 69.52 -25.67 -65.88
N VAL A 27 69.03 -26.78 -66.40
CA VAL A 27 69.80 -28.02 -66.51
C VAL A 27 71.00 -27.74 -67.41
N LEU A 28 72.21 -27.79 -66.84
CA LEU A 28 73.44 -27.87 -67.62
C LEU A 28 73.92 -29.32 -67.55
N ALA A 29 73.63 -30.10 -68.59
CA ALA A 29 74.15 -31.44 -68.71
C ALA A 29 75.63 -31.38 -69.08
N LEU A 30 76.50 -31.87 -68.21
CA LEU A 30 77.88 -32.21 -68.55
C LEU A 30 78.17 -33.63 -68.08
N SER A 31 78.28 -34.54 -69.05
CA SER A 31 78.48 -35.96 -68.83
C SER A 31 79.93 -36.36 -69.09
N LEU A 32 80.65 -36.88 -68.09
CA LEU A 32 81.65 -37.93 -68.32
C LEU A 32 82.11 -38.67 -67.05
N ALA A 33 82.41 -39.97 -67.25
CA ALA A 33 83.26 -40.88 -66.47
C ALA A 33 82.75 -41.44 -65.13
N LEU A 34 82.72 -42.77 -65.07
CA LEU A 34 82.51 -43.60 -63.88
C LEU A 34 83.82 -43.72 -63.07
N LEU A 35 83.71 -43.85 -61.73
CA LEU A 35 84.51 -44.78 -60.93
C LEU A 35 83.76 -45.10 -59.62
N PRO A 36 83.76 -46.35 -59.10
CA PRO A 36 83.00 -46.71 -57.90
C PRO A 36 83.83 -46.51 -56.63
N LEU A 37 83.33 -45.69 -55.69
CA LEU A 37 83.87 -45.61 -54.33
C LEU A 37 82.73 -45.69 -53.32
N THR A 38 82.73 -46.79 -52.58
CA THR A 38 81.82 -47.08 -51.46
C THR A 38 82.18 -46.24 -50.24
N HIS A 39 81.44 -45.16 -49.98
CA HIS A 39 81.28 -44.58 -48.63
C HIS A 39 79.96 -43.77 -48.58
N PRO A 40 79.07 -43.98 -47.59
CA PRO A 40 77.84 -43.21 -47.46
C PRO A 40 78.14 -41.84 -46.81
N ALA A 41 78.81 -40.96 -47.56
CA ALA A 41 78.99 -39.56 -47.17
C ALA A 41 77.69 -38.77 -47.41
N PHE A 42 76.63 -39.12 -46.68
CA PHE A 42 75.47 -38.23 -46.54
C PHE A 42 75.94 -36.94 -45.85
N ALA A 43 75.48 -35.80 -46.35
CA ALA A 43 75.97 -34.49 -45.93
C ALA A 43 75.56 -34.16 -44.49
N GLN A 44 76.40 -34.60 -43.54
CA GLN A 44 76.34 -34.16 -42.15
C GLN A 44 76.55 -32.65 -42.14
N PHE A 45 75.52 -31.87 -41.79
CA PHE A 45 75.57 -30.41 -41.73
C PHE A 45 76.35 -29.98 -40.47
N THR A 46 77.61 -30.38 -40.39
CA THR A 46 78.55 -29.94 -39.38
C THR A 46 78.90 -28.49 -39.67
N CYS A 47 78.54 -27.59 -38.77
CA CYS A 47 79.00 -26.22 -38.80
C CYS A 47 80.50 -26.19 -38.55
N VAL A 48 81.29 -26.21 -39.63
CA VAL A 48 82.73 -26.03 -39.55
C VAL A 48 83.00 -24.55 -39.29
N ASP A 49 83.50 -24.22 -38.11
CA ASP A 49 84.11 -22.91 -37.86
C ASP A 49 85.32 -22.72 -38.80
N THR A 50 85.70 -21.47 -39.02
CA THR A 50 86.85 -20.97 -39.79
C THR A 50 88.19 -21.65 -39.50
N SER A 51 88.30 -22.44 -38.43
CA SER A 51 89.47 -23.24 -38.05
C SER A 51 89.48 -24.69 -38.59
N GLY A 52 88.45 -25.14 -39.31
CA GLY A 52 88.51 -26.35 -40.16
C GLY A 52 88.51 -27.70 -39.44
N SER A 53 88.14 -27.78 -38.16
CA SER A 53 88.06 -29.06 -37.42
C SER A 53 86.90 -29.10 -36.42
N PRO A 54 86.15 -30.21 -36.33
CA PRO A 54 85.05 -30.36 -35.38
C PRO A 54 85.60 -30.49 -33.95
N ARG A 55 85.57 -29.40 -33.18
CA ARG A 55 85.97 -29.39 -31.77
C ARG A 55 84.88 -30.02 -30.88
N GLY A 56 84.77 -31.34 -30.93
CA GLY A 56 83.91 -32.12 -30.04
C GLY A 56 82.40 -31.96 -30.25
N ALA A 57 81.96 -31.51 -31.43
CA ALA A 57 80.55 -31.61 -31.81
C ALA A 57 80.21 -33.08 -32.12
N SER A 58 79.12 -33.60 -31.57
CA SER A 58 78.71 -35.00 -31.71
C SER A 58 77.23 -35.11 -32.08
N ALA A 59 76.93 -35.73 -33.20
CA ALA A 59 75.58 -36.15 -33.58
C ALA A 59 75.54 -37.69 -33.62
N THR A 60 74.63 -38.31 -32.86
CA THR A 60 74.60 -39.78 -32.70
C THR A 60 74.03 -40.48 -33.93
N TYR A 61 72.95 -39.94 -34.53
CA TYR A 61 72.35 -40.48 -35.75
C TYR A 61 72.31 -39.47 -36.90
N ALA A 62 72.10 -39.96 -38.12
CA ALA A 62 72.06 -39.14 -39.34
C ALA A 62 70.86 -38.16 -39.39
N THR A 63 69.84 -38.38 -38.57
CA THR A 63 68.72 -37.46 -38.37
C THR A 63 69.04 -36.30 -37.42
N ASP A 64 70.14 -36.40 -36.69
CA ASP A 64 70.49 -35.45 -35.63
C ASP A 64 71.46 -34.38 -36.17
N THR A 65 71.30 -33.15 -35.69
CA THR A 65 72.08 -31.98 -36.13
C THR A 65 72.83 -31.39 -34.96
N ALA A 66 74.17 -31.49 -34.95
CA ALA A 66 75.03 -30.88 -33.94
C ALA A 66 75.96 -29.82 -34.55
N CYS A 67 75.93 -28.61 -34.00
CA CYS A 67 76.60 -27.43 -34.54
C CYS A 67 77.19 -26.56 -33.42
N GLY A 68 78.52 -26.49 -33.33
CA GLY A 68 79.23 -25.70 -32.31
C GLY A 68 80.18 -26.55 -31.45
N MET A 69 81.20 -25.91 -30.86
CA MET A 69 82.20 -26.60 -30.04
C MET A 69 81.54 -27.24 -28.81
N GLY A 70 81.72 -28.56 -28.64
CA GLY A 70 81.10 -29.34 -27.56
C GLY A 70 79.59 -29.54 -27.68
N ALA A 71 78.96 -29.25 -28.83
CA ALA A 71 77.53 -29.49 -29.03
C ALA A 71 77.22 -30.99 -29.16
N VAL A 72 76.22 -31.50 -28.46
CA VAL A 72 75.82 -32.91 -28.47
C VAL A 72 74.35 -33.04 -28.87
N ALA A 73 74.07 -33.70 -29.99
CA ALA A 73 72.74 -34.13 -30.40
C ALA A 73 72.69 -35.67 -30.38
N ASN A 74 71.89 -36.22 -29.47
CA ASN A 74 71.84 -37.65 -29.19
C ASN A 74 70.39 -38.13 -29.28
N GLY A 75 69.86 -38.30 -30.49
CA GLY A 75 68.62 -39.03 -30.67
C GLY A 75 68.72 -40.45 -30.12
N THR A 76 67.60 -41.08 -29.79
CA THR A 76 67.54 -42.50 -29.36
C THR A 76 67.05 -43.43 -30.46
N ASN A 77 66.44 -42.91 -31.52
CA ASN A 77 65.99 -43.65 -32.71
C ASN A 77 66.78 -43.23 -33.98
N PRO A 78 67.41 -44.15 -34.74
CA PRO A 78 68.13 -43.82 -35.98
C PRO A 78 67.27 -43.30 -37.14
N GLN A 79 65.95 -43.51 -37.14
CA GLN A 79 65.05 -43.11 -38.24
C GLN A 79 64.25 -41.83 -37.95
N ASP A 80 63.93 -41.55 -36.68
CA ASP A 80 63.11 -40.41 -36.25
C ASP A 80 63.78 -39.59 -35.14
N GLY A 81 65.10 -39.68 -34.98
CA GLY A 81 65.86 -39.06 -33.88
C GLY A 81 65.70 -37.54 -33.85
N ALA A 82 65.90 -36.88 -34.98
CA ALA A 82 65.64 -35.44 -35.19
C ALA A 82 66.21 -34.48 -34.12
N ALA A 83 67.21 -34.90 -33.33
CA ALA A 83 67.72 -34.09 -32.23
C ALA A 83 68.57 -32.94 -32.77
N THR A 84 68.35 -31.72 -32.30
CA THR A 84 69.01 -30.51 -32.82
C THR A 84 69.75 -29.78 -31.71
N ALA A 85 71.08 -29.68 -31.80
CA ALA A 85 71.94 -28.96 -30.86
C ALA A 85 72.77 -27.89 -31.60
N PHE A 86 72.57 -26.62 -31.26
CA PHE A 86 73.21 -25.47 -31.91
C PHE A 86 73.78 -24.49 -30.88
N GLY A 87 75.10 -24.40 -30.75
CA GLY A 87 75.79 -23.50 -29.83
C GLY A 87 76.94 -24.18 -29.07
N TYR A 88 77.80 -23.39 -28.43
CA TYR A 88 78.87 -23.92 -27.57
C TYR A 88 78.27 -24.73 -26.41
N GLY A 89 78.61 -26.01 -26.27
CA GLY A 89 78.10 -26.87 -25.20
C GLY A 89 76.59 -27.17 -25.24
N ALA A 90 75.89 -26.88 -26.33
CA ALA A 90 74.46 -27.17 -26.46
C ALA A 90 74.20 -28.69 -26.46
N THR A 91 73.23 -29.18 -25.70
CA THR A 91 72.96 -30.62 -25.52
C THR A 91 71.49 -30.94 -25.77
N ALA A 92 71.18 -31.76 -26.78
CA ALA A 92 69.85 -32.29 -27.06
C ALA A 92 69.88 -33.82 -26.96
N SER A 93 69.23 -34.40 -25.95
CA SER A 93 69.56 -35.76 -25.46
C SER A 93 68.64 -36.90 -25.90
N TYR A 94 67.51 -36.60 -26.57
CA TYR A 94 66.46 -37.57 -26.95
C TYR A 94 65.75 -37.14 -28.25
N ASN A 95 64.73 -37.92 -28.70
CA ASN A 95 64.10 -37.72 -29.99
C ASN A 95 63.33 -36.38 -30.06
N GLY A 96 63.49 -35.63 -31.14
CA GLY A 96 62.85 -34.32 -31.35
C GLY A 96 63.34 -33.20 -30.42
N ALA A 97 64.33 -33.47 -29.54
CA ALA A 97 64.87 -32.48 -28.63
C ALA A 97 65.61 -31.37 -29.39
N THR A 98 65.39 -30.10 -29.02
CA THR A 98 65.95 -28.93 -29.71
C THR A 98 66.64 -28.00 -28.70
N ALA A 99 67.97 -27.98 -28.67
CA ALA A 99 68.80 -27.10 -27.85
C ALA A 99 69.53 -26.06 -28.73
N ILE A 100 69.20 -24.77 -28.60
CA ILE A 100 69.77 -23.68 -29.39
C ILE A 100 70.25 -22.57 -28.46
N GLY A 101 71.56 -22.46 -28.25
CA GLY A 101 72.19 -21.48 -27.36
C GLY A 101 73.43 -22.04 -26.67
N ALA A 102 74.29 -21.17 -26.15
CA ALA A 102 75.48 -21.61 -25.41
C ALA A 102 75.07 -22.30 -24.10
N ASN A 103 75.45 -23.57 -23.92
CA ASN A 103 75.05 -24.45 -22.83
C ASN A 103 73.52 -24.64 -22.69
N ALA A 104 72.77 -24.51 -23.79
CA ALA A 104 71.36 -24.88 -23.82
C ALA A 104 71.21 -26.40 -23.66
N VAL A 105 70.25 -26.88 -22.86
CA VAL A 105 70.02 -28.32 -22.60
C VAL A 105 68.56 -28.64 -22.85
N ALA A 106 68.29 -29.56 -23.79
CA ALA A 106 66.99 -30.19 -24.02
C ALA A 106 67.12 -31.68 -23.67
N ALA A 107 66.71 -32.05 -22.47
CA ALA A 107 67.14 -33.29 -21.84
C ALA A 107 66.26 -34.51 -22.12
N TYR A 108 65.05 -34.35 -22.68
CA TYR A 108 64.11 -35.44 -23.01
C TYR A 108 63.34 -35.21 -24.32
N ASN A 109 62.45 -36.15 -24.66
CA ASN A 109 61.78 -36.18 -25.98
C ASN A 109 60.94 -34.91 -26.22
N ASN A 110 61.11 -34.29 -27.39
CA ASN A 110 60.47 -33.04 -27.80
C ASN A 110 60.75 -31.82 -26.91
N ASP A 111 61.72 -31.89 -25.98
CA ASP A 111 62.13 -30.74 -25.18
C ASP A 111 62.73 -29.64 -26.09
N VAL A 112 62.39 -28.37 -25.83
CA VAL A 112 62.86 -27.22 -26.62
C VAL A 112 63.52 -26.21 -25.69
N ALA A 113 64.85 -26.10 -25.75
CA ALA A 113 65.66 -25.14 -25.00
C ALA A 113 66.30 -24.11 -25.94
N VAL A 114 65.85 -22.86 -25.94
CA VAL A 114 66.32 -21.81 -26.85
C VAL A 114 66.80 -20.58 -26.08
N GLY A 115 68.11 -20.47 -25.89
CA GLY A 115 68.78 -19.37 -25.21
C GLY A 115 70.05 -19.82 -24.47
N PRO A 116 70.95 -18.89 -24.08
CA PRO A 116 72.14 -19.24 -23.34
C PRO A 116 71.78 -19.80 -21.95
N GLY A 117 72.19 -21.03 -21.66
CA GLY A 117 71.87 -21.72 -20.41
C GLY A 117 70.39 -22.12 -20.25
N ALA A 118 69.58 -22.03 -21.30
CA ALA A 118 68.20 -22.53 -21.26
C ALA A 118 68.18 -24.03 -20.97
N SER A 119 67.33 -24.49 -20.05
CA SER A 119 67.23 -25.90 -19.67
C SER A 119 65.78 -26.37 -19.73
N ALA A 120 65.45 -27.15 -20.75
CA ALA A 120 64.25 -27.95 -20.83
C ALA A 120 64.62 -29.39 -20.40
N ASN A 121 63.94 -29.87 -19.36
CA ASN A 121 64.28 -31.12 -18.67
C ASN A 121 62.99 -31.75 -18.14
N SER A 122 62.10 -32.17 -19.04
CA SER A 122 60.81 -32.79 -18.66
C SER A 122 61.00 -34.10 -17.90
N ALA A 123 60.00 -34.57 -17.15
CA ALA A 123 60.16 -35.84 -16.43
C ALA A 123 60.10 -37.05 -17.40
N PRO A 124 60.97 -38.08 -17.26
CA PRO A 124 61.04 -39.22 -18.19
C PRO A 124 59.76 -40.06 -18.28
N ASN A 125 58.84 -39.91 -17.33
CA ASN A 125 57.61 -40.71 -17.23
C ASN A 125 56.44 -40.11 -18.03
N GLY A 126 56.59 -38.92 -18.63
CA GLY A 126 55.56 -38.24 -19.41
C GLY A 126 55.70 -38.49 -20.92
N GLY A 127 54.76 -39.23 -21.51
CA GLY A 127 54.81 -39.59 -22.94
C GLY A 127 54.74 -38.40 -23.90
N GLY A 128 55.90 -37.93 -24.38
CA GLY A 128 56.04 -37.08 -25.58
C GLY A 128 55.68 -35.60 -25.44
N ALA A 129 55.20 -35.15 -24.28
CA ALA A 129 54.88 -33.75 -24.03
C ALA A 129 56.12 -32.98 -23.51
N GLY A 130 57.00 -32.62 -24.44
CA GLY A 130 58.26 -31.95 -24.14
C GLY A 130 58.10 -30.60 -23.43
N ALA A 131 59.07 -30.25 -22.60
CA ALA A 131 59.17 -28.97 -21.92
C ALA A 131 59.75 -27.89 -22.85
N VAL A 132 59.37 -26.63 -22.65
CA VAL A 132 59.82 -25.49 -23.47
C VAL A 132 60.50 -24.46 -22.57
N ALA A 133 61.80 -24.25 -22.72
CA ALA A 133 62.60 -23.24 -22.04
C ALA A 133 63.16 -22.23 -23.05
N ILE A 134 62.77 -20.95 -22.97
CA ILE A 134 63.24 -19.91 -23.91
C ILE A 134 63.78 -18.71 -23.13
N GLY A 135 65.01 -18.28 -23.45
CA GLY A 135 65.75 -17.23 -22.72
C GLY A 135 66.79 -17.83 -21.77
N THR A 136 66.91 -17.28 -20.55
CA THR A 136 67.70 -17.89 -19.46
C THR A 136 66.74 -18.61 -18.51
N ALA A 137 66.02 -19.59 -19.07
CA ALA A 137 64.84 -20.20 -18.47
C ALA A 137 65.03 -21.69 -18.17
N PHE A 138 64.28 -22.20 -17.20
CA PHE A 138 64.35 -23.57 -16.70
C PHE A 138 62.94 -24.17 -16.66
N ALA A 139 62.66 -25.15 -17.53
CA ALA A 139 61.40 -25.90 -17.57
C ALA A 139 61.68 -27.36 -17.18
N GLN A 140 61.39 -27.72 -15.93
CA GLN A 140 61.72 -29.03 -15.34
C GLN A 140 60.51 -29.97 -15.17
N GLY A 141 59.29 -29.44 -15.29
CA GLY A 141 58.08 -30.27 -15.29
C GLY A 141 57.79 -30.89 -16.66
N THR A 142 57.06 -32.00 -16.68
CA THR A 142 56.49 -32.56 -17.93
C THR A 142 55.59 -31.52 -18.59
N ALA A 143 55.73 -31.27 -19.90
CA ALA A 143 54.97 -30.24 -20.62
C ALA A 143 55.06 -28.81 -20.04
N ALA A 144 56.08 -28.52 -19.21
CA ALA A 144 56.24 -27.20 -18.61
C ALA A 144 56.76 -26.16 -19.62
N VAL A 145 56.36 -24.91 -19.45
CA VAL A 145 56.75 -23.79 -20.34
C VAL A 145 57.37 -22.67 -19.51
N ALA A 146 58.65 -22.38 -19.71
CA ALA A 146 59.38 -21.28 -19.09
C ALA A 146 59.94 -20.34 -20.17
N ILE A 147 59.44 -19.10 -20.26
CA ILE A 147 59.84 -18.14 -21.29
C ILE A 147 60.20 -16.80 -20.64
N GLY A 148 61.49 -16.46 -20.64
CA GLY A 148 61.98 -15.18 -20.11
C GLY A 148 63.38 -15.25 -19.52
N GLY A 149 63.73 -14.21 -18.76
CA GLY A 149 64.98 -14.15 -18.00
C GLY A 149 64.76 -14.62 -16.57
N ASN A 150 65.36 -15.76 -16.19
CA ASN A 150 65.16 -16.43 -14.91
C ASN A 150 63.71 -16.93 -14.69
N ALA A 151 63.06 -17.39 -15.76
CA ALA A 151 61.78 -18.09 -15.66
C ALA A 151 62.01 -19.53 -15.19
N TYR A 152 61.32 -19.96 -14.12
CA TYR A 152 61.35 -21.35 -13.62
C TYR A 152 59.96 -21.99 -13.68
N ALA A 153 59.78 -23.05 -14.46
CA ALA A 153 58.56 -23.85 -14.50
C ALA A 153 58.89 -25.29 -14.04
N ASN A 154 58.72 -25.54 -12.75
CA ASN A 154 59.18 -26.77 -12.09
C ASN A 154 58.09 -27.84 -11.95
N GLY A 155 56.82 -27.45 -11.85
CA GLY A 155 55.69 -28.38 -11.79
C GLY A 155 55.29 -28.92 -13.16
N ASP A 156 54.69 -30.11 -13.21
CA ASP A 156 54.13 -30.65 -14.46
C ASP A 156 53.06 -29.72 -15.02
N SER A 157 53.10 -29.44 -16.32
CA SER A 157 52.25 -28.47 -17.02
C SER A 157 52.28 -27.05 -16.44
N ALA A 158 53.32 -26.69 -15.67
CA ALA A 158 53.49 -25.34 -15.15
C ALA A 158 53.89 -24.36 -16.26
N ILE A 159 53.41 -23.12 -16.17
CA ILE A 159 53.68 -22.06 -17.15
C ILE A 159 54.28 -20.86 -16.42
N THR A 160 55.48 -20.44 -16.83
CA THR A 160 56.18 -19.27 -16.30
C THR A 160 56.60 -18.34 -17.44
N LEU A 161 56.07 -17.12 -17.47
CA LEU A 161 56.47 -16.06 -18.39
C LEU A 161 57.15 -14.90 -17.64
N GLY A 162 58.17 -14.31 -18.25
CA GLY A 162 58.91 -13.18 -17.69
C GLY A 162 59.96 -13.60 -16.66
N ASN A 163 60.04 -12.90 -15.53
CA ASN A 163 60.90 -13.24 -14.39
C ASN A 163 60.02 -13.71 -13.23
N GLY A 164 59.96 -15.04 -13.02
CA GLY A 164 59.03 -15.63 -12.07
C GLY A 164 59.26 -17.13 -11.87
N SER A 165 58.40 -17.76 -11.08
CA SER A 165 58.48 -19.19 -10.81
C SER A 165 57.14 -19.86 -10.54
N ALA A 166 56.85 -20.93 -11.28
CA ALA A 166 55.71 -21.82 -11.06
C ALA A 166 56.24 -23.18 -10.57
N HIS A 167 56.02 -23.49 -9.29
CA HIS A 167 56.49 -24.74 -8.65
C HIS A 167 55.40 -25.82 -8.58
N GLY A 168 54.13 -25.43 -8.49
CA GLY A 168 53.04 -26.38 -8.42
C GLY A 168 52.71 -27.00 -9.77
N ASN A 169 52.20 -28.24 -9.76
CA ASN A 169 51.67 -28.86 -10.97
C ASN A 169 50.45 -28.07 -11.48
N GLY A 170 50.44 -27.73 -12.76
CA GLY A 170 49.44 -26.87 -13.40
C GLY A 170 49.45 -25.41 -12.93
N ALA A 171 50.53 -24.94 -12.27
CA ALA A 171 50.61 -23.57 -11.80
C ALA A 171 50.99 -22.58 -12.92
N VAL A 172 50.48 -21.35 -12.85
CA VAL A 172 50.73 -20.29 -13.84
C VAL A 172 51.34 -19.07 -13.15
N ALA A 173 52.51 -18.62 -13.61
CA ALA A 173 53.22 -17.44 -13.11
C ALA A 173 53.59 -16.49 -14.25
N ILE A 174 53.20 -15.21 -14.16
CA ILE A 174 53.62 -14.17 -15.11
C ILE A 174 54.24 -13.01 -14.34
N ASP A 175 55.56 -12.86 -14.43
CA ASP A 175 56.41 -11.99 -13.58
C ASP A 175 56.19 -12.21 -12.05
N ALA A 176 55.80 -13.43 -11.68
CA ALA A 176 55.17 -13.75 -10.40
C ALA A 176 55.65 -15.11 -9.83
N PHE A 177 55.11 -15.50 -8.67
CA PHE A 177 55.44 -16.75 -7.99
C PHE A 177 54.17 -17.56 -7.68
N ALA A 178 54.00 -18.70 -8.34
CA ALA A 178 52.89 -19.62 -8.14
C ALA A 178 53.43 -20.92 -7.52
N THR A 179 53.44 -21.01 -6.19
CA THR A 179 54.20 -22.04 -5.46
C THR A 179 53.43 -23.32 -5.18
N ALA A 180 52.11 -23.33 -5.40
CA ALA A 180 51.22 -24.44 -5.07
C ALA A 180 50.49 -25.00 -6.29
N ASN A 181 49.98 -26.24 -6.18
CA ASN A 181 49.32 -26.94 -7.28
C ASN A 181 48.07 -26.19 -7.76
N ALA A 182 47.92 -26.08 -9.08
CA ALA A 182 46.84 -25.34 -9.74
C ALA A 182 46.67 -23.88 -9.28
N SER A 183 47.72 -23.24 -8.75
CA SER A 183 47.68 -21.82 -8.37
C SER A 183 48.09 -20.91 -9.53
N THR A 184 47.55 -19.68 -9.57
CA THR A 184 47.78 -18.71 -10.64
C THR A 184 48.24 -17.38 -10.04
N ALA A 185 49.40 -16.87 -10.45
CA ALA A 185 49.94 -15.59 -10.01
C ALA A 185 50.25 -14.71 -11.23
N LEU A 186 49.63 -13.52 -11.31
CA LEU A 186 49.68 -12.63 -12.47
C LEU A 186 50.12 -11.21 -12.09
N GLY A 187 51.31 -10.82 -12.54
CA GLY A 187 51.88 -9.49 -12.36
C GLY A 187 53.06 -9.45 -11.39
N HIS A 188 53.91 -8.44 -11.54
CA HIS A 188 55.19 -8.33 -10.85
C HIS A 188 55.10 -8.59 -9.33
N LEU A 189 55.82 -9.61 -8.84
CA LEU A 189 55.86 -10.05 -7.44
C LEU A 189 54.51 -10.53 -6.86
N ALA A 190 53.53 -10.88 -7.69
CA ALA A 190 52.33 -11.59 -7.22
C ALA A 190 52.71 -12.99 -6.69
N GLN A 191 52.04 -13.44 -5.63
CA GLN A 191 52.34 -14.70 -4.92
C GLN A 191 51.06 -15.50 -4.66
N ALA A 192 50.91 -16.64 -5.33
CA ALA A 192 49.80 -17.57 -5.12
C ALA A 192 50.29 -18.81 -4.37
N MET A 193 50.01 -18.86 -3.06
CA MET A 193 50.73 -19.70 -2.11
C MET A 193 50.00 -20.99 -1.69
N ASN A 194 48.67 -21.07 -1.85
CA ASN A 194 47.89 -22.28 -1.55
C ASN A 194 47.32 -22.91 -2.83
N PRO A 195 46.93 -24.20 -2.81
CA PRO A 195 46.32 -24.84 -3.97
C PRO A 195 45.06 -24.11 -4.44
N PHE A 196 44.83 -24.06 -5.75
CA PHE A 196 43.69 -23.40 -6.40
C PHE A 196 43.57 -21.87 -6.20
N ASP A 197 44.56 -21.22 -5.57
CA ASP A 197 44.56 -19.76 -5.38
C ASP A 197 44.84 -18.97 -6.65
N VAL A 198 44.32 -17.74 -6.72
CA VAL A 198 44.63 -16.75 -7.76
C VAL A 198 45.11 -15.44 -7.14
N ALA A 199 46.37 -15.06 -7.37
CA ALA A 199 46.93 -13.76 -7.04
C ALA A 199 46.94 -12.85 -8.28
N LEU A 200 46.16 -11.77 -8.26
CA LEU A 200 45.92 -10.91 -9.43
C LEU A 200 46.39 -9.47 -9.21
N GLY A 201 47.38 -9.08 -10.01
CA GLY A 201 47.99 -7.75 -10.01
C GLY A 201 49.30 -7.68 -9.22
N ALA A 202 50.15 -6.70 -9.53
CA ALA A 202 51.47 -6.58 -8.93
C ALA A 202 51.42 -6.56 -7.39
N ASN A 203 52.34 -7.30 -6.77
CA ASN A 203 52.44 -7.55 -5.34
C ASN A 203 51.18 -8.16 -4.68
N ALA A 204 50.22 -8.71 -5.42
CA ALA A 204 49.08 -9.41 -4.82
C ALA A 204 49.53 -10.71 -4.16
N ILE A 205 49.07 -11.01 -2.95
CA ILE A 205 49.44 -12.18 -2.17
C ILE A 205 48.16 -12.90 -1.75
N THR A 206 48.07 -14.21 -2.00
CA THR A 206 46.96 -15.02 -1.48
C THR A 206 47.22 -15.47 -0.04
N ALA A 207 46.14 -15.62 0.72
CA ALA A 207 46.16 -16.10 2.10
C ALA A 207 45.35 -17.39 2.18
N VAL A 208 45.51 -18.15 3.28
CA VAL A 208 44.70 -19.35 3.54
C VAL A 208 43.20 -18.97 3.45
N PRO A 209 42.35 -19.77 2.78
CA PRO A 209 40.93 -19.46 2.67
C PRO A 209 40.25 -19.29 4.02
N ASN A 210 39.50 -18.20 4.18
CA ASN A 210 38.74 -17.92 5.41
C ASN A 210 37.62 -18.95 5.57
N THR A 211 37.70 -19.77 6.62
CA THR A 211 36.71 -20.81 6.96
C THR A 211 35.98 -20.46 8.26
N GLY A 212 34.70 -20.80 8.35
CA GLY A 212 33.91 -20.61 9.57
C GLY A 212 32.47 -20.16 9.31
N THR A 213 31.72 -19.99 10.40
CA THR A 213 30.34 -19.50 10.39
C THR A 213 30.27 -18.05 10.85
N THR A 214 29.56 -17.20 10.11
CA THR A 214 29.22 -15.84 10.53
C THR A 214 27.70 -15.72 10.67
N THR A 215 27.24 -15.34 11.86
CA THR A 215 25.82 -15.04 12.12
C THR A 215 25.62 -13.53 12.14
N LEU A 216 24.84 -13.00 11.20
CA LEU A 216 24.47 -11.58 11.13
C LEU A 216 22.95 -11.46 10.98
N PHE A 217 22.33 -10.61 11.80
CA PHE A 217 20.87 -10.48 11.90
C PHE A 217 20.12 -11.82 12.10
N GLY A 218 20.75 -12.77 12.82
CA GLY A 218 20.20 -14.11 13.06
C GLY A 218 20.37 -15.11 11.91
N ILE A 219 20.91 -14.68 10.75
CA ILE A 219 21.20 -15.55 9.61
C ILE A 219 22.66 -16.02 9.72
N THR A 220 22.86 -17.34 9.81
CA THR A 220 24.19 -17.96 9.83
C THR A 220 24.59 -18.40 8.42
N SER A 221 25.67 -17.84 7.89
CA SER A 221 26.34 -18.31 6.68
C SER A 221 27.62 -19.06 7.03
N ALA A 222 27.94 -20.14 6.31
CA ALA A 222 29.12 -20.97 6.51
C ALA A 222 30.01 -20.93 5.26
N GLY A 223 31.25 -20.48 5.40
CA GLY A 223 32.23 -20.47 4.31
C GLY A 223 33.01 -21.78 4.25
N THR A 224 32.88 -22.51 3.13
CA THR A 224 33.73 -23.67 2.78
C THR A 224 34.52 -23.46 1.47
N PRO A 225 35.29 -22.36 1.32
CA PRO A 225 36.05 -22.08 0.10
C PRO A 225 37.20 -23.08 -0.11
N THR A 226 37.46 -23.47 -1.36
CA THR A 226 38.55 -24.37 -1.76
C THR A 226 39.85 -23.65 -2.14
N GLY A 227 39.82 -22.33 -2.25
CA GLY A 227 40.91 -21.44 -2.65
C GLY A 227 40.42 -19.98 -2.62
N VAL A 228 41.30 -19.00 -2.80
CA VAL A 228 40.94 -17.56 -2.84
C VAL A 228 41.43 -16.85 -4.09
N VAL A 229 40.67 -15.82 -4.51
CA VAL A 229 41.14 -14.80 -5.46
C VAL A 229 41.55 -13.56 -4.67
N SER A 230 42.84 -13.23 -4.67
CA SER A 230 43.39 -12.03 -4.02
C SER A 230 43.79 -10.99 -5.06
N VAL A 231 43.23 -9.77 -4.92
CA VAL A 231 43.60 -8.60 -5.73
C VAL A 231 44.52 -7.62 -4.98
N GLY A 232 45.02 -8.03 -3.81
CA GLY A 232 45.84 -7.20 -2.93
C GLY A 232 46.74 -8.04 -2.04
N ALA A 233 47.26 -7.47 -0.97
CA ALA A 233 48.06 -8.17 0.03
C ALA A 233 47.55 -7.83 1.43
N ALA A 234 47.09 -8.86 2.15
CA ALA A 234 46.60 -8.76 3.53
C ALA A 234 47.70 -9.09 4.58
N SER A 235 48.86 -9.56 4.12
CA SER A 235 50.02 -9.94 4.94
C SER A 235 51.31 -9.75 4.12
N GLY A 236 52.46 -9.78 4.79
CA GLY A 236 53.78 -9.51 4.18
C GLY A 236 54.23 -8.05 4.31
N SER A 237 55.34 -7.68 3.66
CA SER A 237 55.97 -6.35 3.80
C SER A 237 55.19 -5.19 3.16
N MET A 238 54.15 -5.47 2.37
CA MET A 238 53.31 -4.49 1.71
C MET A 238 51.85 -4.87 1.94
N ILE A 239 51.13 -4.14 2.79
CA ILE A 239 49.71 -4.38 3.06
C ILE A 239 48.89 -3.34 2.28
N PHE A 240 48.08 -3.80 1.33
CA PHE A 240 47.21 -2.93 0.53
C PHE A 240 46.03 -3.70 -0.05
N GLN A 241 44.92 -3.00 -0.27
CA GLN A 241 43.68 -3.54 -0.81
C GLN A 241 43.28 -2.73 -2.04
N ARG A 242 42.54 -3.35 -2.98
CA ARG A 242 42.08 -2.71 -4.21
C ARG A 242 40.56 -2.75 -4.26
N GLN A 243 39.94 -1.66 -4.74
CA GLN A 243 38.51 -1.67 -5.07
C GLN A 243 38.29 -2.54 -6.31
N ILE A 244 37.30 -3.43 -6.25
CA ILE A 244 36.80 -4.15 -7.42
C ILE A 244 35.62 -3.34 -7.97
N GLN A 245 35.80 -2.71 -9.13
CA GLN A 245 34.80 -1.87 -9.78
C GLN A 245 34.06 -2.63 -10.89
N ASN A 246 32.89 -2.15 -11.29
CA ASN A 246 32.02 -2.76 -12.31
C ASN A 246 31.49 -4.18 -11.96
N VAL A 247 31.44 -4.53 -10.67
CA VAL A 247 30.76 -5.73 -10.18
C VAL A 247 29.25 -5.55 -10.34
N ALA A 248 28.61 -6.37 -11.16
CA ALA A 248 27.15 -6.41 -11.28
C ALA A 248 26.49 -6.86 -9.96
N PRO A 249 25.23 -6.50 -9.67
CA PRO A 249 24.55 -7.00 -8.48
C PRO A 249 24.47 -8.53 -8.49
N GLY A 250 25.00 -9.19 -7.45
CA GLY A 250 24.89 -10.63 -7.28
C GLY A 250 23.47 -11.06 -6.89
N VAL A 251 23.08 -12.32 -7.14
CA VAL A 251 21.77 -12.81 -6.69
C VAL A 251 21.79 -12.96 -5.17
N ILE A 252 20.80 -12.41 -4.46
CA ILE A 252 20.69 -12.56 -3.00
C ILE A 252 19.70 -13.68 -2.68
N ASN A 253 20.23 -14.83 -2.23
CA ASN A 253 19.45 -15.95 -1.69
C ASN A 253 20.32 -16.77 -0.71
N ALA A 254 19.71 -17.71 0.02
CA ALA A 254 20.36 -18.46 1.10
C ALA A 254 21.53 -19.38 0.66
N ALA A 255 21.64 -19.70 -0.63
CA ALA A 255 22.70 -20.53 -1.20
C ALA A 255 23.64 -19.74 -2.13
N SER A 256 23.53 -18.40 -2.16
CA SER A 256 24.31 -17.58 -3.09
C SER A 256 25.78 -17.51 -2.71
N THR A 257 26.63 -17.63 -3.74
CA THR A 257 28.09 -17.43 -3.67
C THR A 257 28.54 -16.23 -4.51
N ASP A 258 27.61 -15.40 -4.97
CA ASP A 258 27.91 -14.23 -5.80
C ASP A 258 28.56 -13.10 -4.98
N ALA A 259 29.46 -12.34 -5.61
CA ALA A 259 29.96 -11.10 -5.04
C ALA A 259 28.85 -10.03 -5.00
N ILE A 260 28.58 -9.48 -3.83
CA ILE A 260 27.65 -8.35 -3.66
C ILE A 260 28.34 -7.01 -3.93
N ASN A 261 27.63 -6.05 -4.51
CA ASN A 261 28.13 -4.71 -4.79
C ASN A 261 27.52 -3.64 -3.86
N GLY A 262 28.08 -2.42 -3.90
CA GLY A 262 27.64 -1.32 -3.03
C GLY A 262 26.18 -0.89 -3.22
N SER A 263 25.59 -1.07 -4.41
CA SER A 263 24.17 -0.73 -4.65
C SER A 263 23.22 -1.66 -3.88
N GLN A 264 23.62 -2.91 -3.65
CA GLN A 264 22.83 -3.88 -2.89
C GLN A 264 22.90 -3.60 -1.40
N LEU A 265 24.09 -3.26 -0.89
CA LEU A 265 24.24 -2.82 0.50
C LEU A 265 23.48 -1.51 0.76
N TYR A 266 23.48 -0.58 -0.20
CA TYR A 266 22.69 0.65 -0.15
C TYR A 266 21.18 0.38 -0.15
N ALA A 267 20.71 -0.59 -0.95
CA ALA A 267 19.30 -1.00 -0.94
C ALA A 267 18.88 -1.61 0.42
N VAL A 268 19.76 -2.38 1.06
CA VAL A 268 19.53 -2.88 2.43
C VAL A 268 19.49 -1.73 3.44
N ALA A 269 20.41 -0.75 3.33
CA ALA A 269 20.42 0.43 4.20
C ALA A 269 19.12 1.25 4.07
N GLY A 270 18.65 1.51 2.84
CA GLY A 270 17.35 2.16 2.61
C GLY A 270 16.16 1.34 3.12
N GLY A 271 16.26 0.00 3.11
CA GLY A 271 15.30 -0.88 3.77
C GLY A 271 15.26 -0.70 5.30
N VAL A 272 16.42 -0.52 5.94
CA VAL A 272 16.54 -0.21 7.37
C VAL A 272 16.00 1.19 7.68
N ASP A 273 16.28 2.19 6.83
CA ASP A 273 15.71 3.54 6.99
C ASP A 273 14.18 3.54 6.92
N ASN A 274 13.60 2.79 5.97
CA ASN A 274 12.16 2.62 5.84
C ASN A 274 11.54 1.94 7.08
N LEU A 275 12.22 0.94 7.66
CA LEU A 275 11.81 0.31 8.91
C LEU A 275 11.87 1.30 10.08
N GLY A 276 12.94 2.10 10.15
CA GLY A 276 13.12 3.15 11.17
C GLY A 276 12.03 4.21 11.13
N GLN A 277 11.70 4.72 9.94
CA GLN A 277 10.59 5.67 9.74
C GLN A 277 9.23 5.04 10.09
N SER A 278 9.01 3.77 9.70
CA SER A 278 7.78 3.05 10.05
C SER A 278 7.62 2.91 11.57
N ALA A 279 8.71 2.58 12.28
CA ALA A 279 8.70 2.48 13.73
C ALA A 279 8.43 3.83 14.42
N ALA A 280 9.02 4.93 13.92
CA ALA A 280 8.71 6.27 14.43
C ALA A 280 7.23 6.65 14.18
N SER A 281 6.70 6.36 13.00
CA SER A 281 5.28 6.62 12.68
C SER A 281 4.31 5.78 13.52
N VAL A 282 4.66 4.53 13.88
CA VAL A 282 3.84 3.66 14.73
C VAL A 282 3.89 4.11 16.19
N LEU A 283 5.04 4.62 16.67
CA LEU A 283 5.13 5.26 17.98
C LEU A 283 4.29 6.54 18.03
N GLY A 284 4.29 7.35 16.97
CA GLY A 284 3.49 8.56 16.88
C GLY A 284 3.95 9.67 17.83
N GLY A 285 3.03 10.53 18.25
CA GLY A 285 3.37 11.76 18.97
C GLY A 285 4.30 12.64 18.12
N SER A 286 5.41 13.09 18.71
CA SER A 286 6.49 13.81 18.00
C SER A 286 7.69 12.93 17.61
N ALA A 287 7.54 11.59 17.58
CA ALA A 287 8.64 10.68 17.25
C ALA A 287 9.15 10.84 15.80
N ILE A 288 10.46 11.01 15.64
CA ILE A 288 11.14 11.23 14.35
C ILE A 288 12.32 10.27 14.24
N TYR A 289 12.41 9.54 13.13
CA TYR A 289 13.58 8.73 12.80
C TYR A 289 14.66 9.57 12.08
N SER A 290 15.92 9.36 12.47
CA SER A 290 17.10 9.98 11.86
C SER A 290 17.96 8.93 11.15
N ALA A 291 17.90 8.91 9.81
CA ALA A 291 18.75 8.05 8.98
C ALA A 291 20.26 8.31 9.19
N ALA A 292 20.64 9.53 9.59
CA ALA A 292 22.03 9.89 9.85
C ALA A 292 22.61 9.25 11.13
N SER A 293 21.77 8.83 12.08
CA SER A 293 22.17 8.23 13.36
C SER A 293 21.56 6.86 13.64
N GLY A 294 20.60 6.41 12.82
CA GLY A 294 19.84 5.18 13.03
C GLY A 294 18.87 5.22 14.21
N GLN A 295 18.63 6.39 14.81
CA GLN A 295 17.87 6.53 16.06
C GLN A 295 16.49 7.16 15.84
N ILE A 296 15.52 6.75 16.67
CA ILE A 296 14.25 7.46 16.84
C ILE A 296 14.45 8.46 17.99
N THR A 297 14.08 9.71 17.75
CA THR A 297 14.23 10.85 18.66
C THR A 297 12.93 11.65 18.72
N GLY A 298 12.86 12.68 19.56
CA GLY A 298 11.70 13.58 19.61
C GLY A 298 10.42 12.99 20.22
N THR A 299 10.45 11.76 20.73
CA THR A 299 9.31 11.11 21.38
C THR A 299 8.74 11.99 22.50
N SER A 300 7.54 12.53 22.26
CA SER A 300 6.82 13.37 23.19
C SER A 300 5.35 12.95 23.18
N PHE A 301 4.93 12.33 24.28
CA PHE A 301 3.57 11.87 24.52
C PHE A 301 2.93 12.79 25.55
N VAL A 302 1.97 13.61 25.16
CA VAL A 302 1.37 14.62 26.05
C VAL A 302 0.15 14.04 26.77
N ILE A 303 0.25 13.86 28.09
CA ILE A 303 -0.86 13.42 28.95
C ILE A 303 -1.18 14.57 29.91
N GLN A 304 -2.44 15.04 29.91
CA GLN A 304 -2.92 16.15 30.76
C GLN A 304 -2.06 17.44 30.66
N GLY A 305 -1.43 17.68 29.51
CA GLY A 305 -0.55 18.83 29.26
C GLY A 305 0.94 18.61 29.60
N THR A 306 1.29 17.50 30.25
CA THR A 306 2.68 17.13 30.56
C THR A 306 3.26 16.22 29.47
N PRO A 307 4.43 16.54 28.89
CA PRO A 307 5.11 15.68 27.92
C PRO A 307 5.89 14.55 28.59
N TYR A 308 5.78 13.34 28.04
CA TYR A 308 6.50 12.14 28.48
C TYR A 308 7.38 11.60 27.36
N ALA A 309 8.62 11.20 27.69
CA ALA A 309 9.63 10.77 26.71
C ALA A 309 9.42 9.34 26.19
N THR A 310 8.75 8.48 26.96
CA THR A 310 8.46 7.10 26.59
C THR A 310 6.96 6.79 26.69
N VAL A 311 6.53 5.78 25.93
CA VAL A 311 5.16 5.23 26.00
C VAL A 311 4.87 4.67 27.41
N SER A 312 5.88 4.09 28.07
CA SER A 312 5.73 3.52 29.42
C SER A 312 5.41 4.61 30.45
N ASP A 313 6.10 5.75 30.39
CA ASP A 313 5.87 6.85 31.32
C ASP A 313 4.51 7.52 31.07
N ALA A 314 4.11 7.66 29.80
CA ALA A 314 2.81 8.18 29.41
C ALA A 314 1.65 7.28 29.92
N PHE A 315 1.79 5.96 29.83
CA PHE A 315 0.80 5.03 30.39
C PHE A 315 0.80 5.05 31.93
N ALA A 316 1.96 5.13 32.59
CA ALA A 316 2.04 5.26 34.06
C ALA A 316 1.38 6.56 34.56
N ALA A 317 1.54 7.67 33.83
CA ALA A 317 0.86 8.93 34.12
C ALA A 317 -0.66 8.83 33.93
N THR A 318 -1.10 8.13 32.88
CA THR A 318 -2.52 7.89 32.61
C THR A 318 -3.17 7.02 33.69
N ASP A 319 -2.50 5.94 34.10
CA ASP A 319 -2.94 5.05 35.18
C ASP A 319 -3.02 5.78 36.53
N THR A 320 -2.04 6.64 36.82
CA THR A 320 -2.05 7.52 38.00
C THR A 320 -3.27 8.44 37.97
N ALA A 321 -3.56 9.10 36.85
CA ALA A 321 -4.72 9.99 36.71
C ALA A 321 -6.07 9.25 36.84
N ILE A 322 -6.18 8.04 36.26
CA ILE A 322 -7.36 7.17 36.44
C ILE A 322 -7.52 6.77 37.90
N THR A 323 -6.42 6.42 38.58
CA THR A 323 -6.41 6.09 40.01
C THR A 323 -6.84 7.28 40.87
N THR A 324 -6.36 8.50 40.58
CA THR A 324 -6.83 9.73 41.26
C THR A 324 -8.34 9.94 41.07
N ASN A 325 -8.85 9.81 39.84
CA ASN A 325 -10.29 9.94 39.56
C ASN A 325 -11.11 8.87 40.30
N ARG A 326 -10.60 7.63 40.38
CA ARG A 326 -11.25 6.53 41.12
C ARG A 326 -11.30 6.82 42.61
N THR A 327 -10.23 7.35 43.19
CA THR A 327 -10.20 7.78 44.60
C THR A 327 -11.18 8.92 44.84
N GLN A 328 -11.15 9.99 44.04
CA GLN A 328 -12.09 11.11 44.16
C GLN A 328 -13.56 10.69 44.05
N LEU A 329 -13.88 9.74 43.15
CA LEU A 329 -15.23 9.17 43.05
C LEU A 329 -15.59 8.32 44.28
N THR A 330 -14.62 7.61 44.87
CA THR A 330 -14.79 6.83 46.11
C THR A 330 -15.02 7.77 47.29
N ASP A 331 -14.26 8.85 47.40
CA ASP A 331 -14.41 9.89 48.42
C ASP A 331 -15.77 10.57 48.29
N LEU A 332 -16.16 10.98 47.08
CA LEU A 332 -17.49 11.56 46.80
C LEU A 332 -18.62 10.60 47.20
N THR A 333 -18.50 9.32 46.83
CA THR A 333 -19.48 8.28 47.20
C THR A 333 -19.54 8.10 48.72
N THR A 334 -18.39 8.08 49.40
CA THR A 334 -18.28 7.96 50.85
C THR A 334 -18.89 9.17 51.56
N SER A 335 -18.67 10.39 51.05
CA SER A 335 -19.27 11.60 51.57
C SER A 335 -20.78 11.70 51.33
N ILE A 336 -21.29 11.19 50.20
CA ILE A 336 -22.74 11.12 49.94
C ILE A 336 -23.39 10.08 50.86
N VAL A 337 -22.86 8.86 50.94
CA VAL A 337 -23.41 7.78 51.77
C VAL A 337 -23.28 8.11 53.27
N GLY A 338 -22.18 8.73 53.66
CA GLY A 338 -21.96 9.25 55.01
C GLY A 338 -22.78 10.50 55.34
N GLY A 339 -23.43 11.12 54.35
CA GLY A 339 -24.21 12.35 54.53
C GLY A 339 -23.37 13.57 54.94
N THR A 340 -22.09 13.63 54.60
CA THR A 340 -21.18 14.72 55.02
C THR A 340 -21.07 15.87 54.01
N ILE A 341 -21.75 15.76 52.86
CA ILE A 341 -21.86 16.82 51.84
C ILE A 341 -23.29 16.91 51.30
N GLY A 342 -23.64 18.05 50.70
CA GLY A 342 -24.96 18.31 50.11
C GLY A 342 -25.77 19.33 50.90
N LEU A 343 -27.09 19.43 50.65
CA LEU A 343 -27.95 20.36 51.39
C LEU A 343 -28.40 19.82 52.74
N LEU A 344 -28.70 18.52 52.85
CA LEU A 344 -28.94 17.84 54.12
C LEU A 344 -27.65 17.13 54.52
N GLN A 345 -27.02 17.58 55.60
CA GLN A 345 -25.74 17.04 56.09
C GLN A 345 -25.86 16.57 57.53
N GLN A 346 -25.25 15.43 57.85
CA GLN A 346 -25.07 14.97 59.23
C GLN A 346 -23.70 15.38 59.77
N THR A 347 -23.68 16.18 60.84
CA THR A 347 -22.43 16.57 61.50
C THR A 347 -21.69 15.33 62.02
N GLY A 348 -20.48 15.07 61.51
CA GLY A 348 -19.68 13.88 61.84
C GLY A 348 -19.97 12.63 61.01
N GLY A 349 -21.03 12.65 60.18
CA GLY A 349 -21.39 11.58 59.25
C GLY A 349 -22.02 10.33 59.88
N ALA A 350 -22.63 9.49 59.03
CA ALA A 350 -23.19 8.20 59.42
C ALA A 350 -22.09 7.19 59.84
N PRO A 351 -22.34 6.31 60.84
CA PRO A 351 -23.57 6.10 61.60
C PRO A 351 -23.66 6.97 62.87
N GLY A 352 -22.98 8.12 62.90
CA GLY A 352 -22.92 8.99 64.06
C GLY A 352 -24.29 9.49 64.54
N ASN A 353 -24.32 9.99 65.77
CA ASN A 353 -25.51 10.60 66.39
C ASN A 353 -25.50 12.14 66.30
N GLY A 354 -24.63 12.71 65.48
CA GLY A 354 -24.53 14.17 65.29
C GLY A 354 -25.73 14.75 64.56
N THR A 355 -25.98 16.03 64.79
CA THR A 355 -27.16 16.76 64.31
C THR A 355 -27.27 16.73 62.78
N LEU A 356 -28.47 16.42 62.28
CA LEU A 356 -28.84 16.66 60.89
C LEU A 356 -29.10 18.15 60.67
N THR A 357 -28.36 18.75 59.75
CA THR A 357 -28.44 20.16 59.38
C THR A 357 -28.93 20.29 57.95
N LEU A 358 -29.79 21.27 57.68
CA LEU A 358 -30.33 21.55 56.36
C LEU A 358 -29.90 22.95 55.91
N GLY A 359 -29.10 23.03 54.85
CA GLY A 359 -28.67 24.30 54.25
C GLY A 359 -27.75 25.14 55.13
N ALA A 360 -27.13 24.60 56.19
CA ALA A 360 -26.35 25.39 57.17
C ALA A 360 -25.14 26.14 56.58
N GLN A 361 -24.65 25.74 55.41
CA GLN A 361 -23.59 26.40 54.64
C GLN A 361 -24.14 27.39 53.58
N THR A 362 -25.45 27.68 53.59
CA THR A 362 -26.17 28.47 52.57
C THR A 362 -27.10 29.50 53.22
N GLY A 363 -27.32 30.65 52.58
CA GLY A 363 -28.10 31.77 53.14
C GLY A 363 -29.63 31.64 53.07
N GLY A 364 -30.19 30.43 52.99
CA GLY A 364 -31.64 30.22 52.82
C GLY A 364 -32.43 30.46 54.12
N THR A 365 -33.44 31.33 54.09
CA THR A 365 -34.27 31.70 55.25
C THR A 365 -35.62 30.98 55.33
N THR A 366 -35.94 30.07 54.40
CA THR A 366 -37.22 29.34 54.36
C THR A 366 -37.03 27.94 53.80
N VAL A 367 -37.61 26.94 54.46
CA VAL A 367 -37.62 25.54 54.02
C VAL A 367 -39.01 25.20 53.46
N ASN A 368 -39.13 25.07 52.14
CA ASN A 368 -40.37 24.64 51.49
C ASN A 368 -40.32 23.14 51.18
N ILE A 369 -41.16 22.34 51.84
CA ILE A 369 -41.25 20.88 51.64
C ILE A 369 -42.38 20.44 50.69
N ALA A 370 -43.06 21.38 50.01
CA ALA A 370 -44.08 21.05 49.02
C ALA A 370 -43.48 20.21 47.87
N GLY A 371 -44.28 19.26 47.36
CA GLY A 371 -43.98 18.51 46.15
C GLY A 371 -44.71 19.07 44.94
N THR A 372 -44.52 18.41 43.80
CA THR A 372 -45.33 18.64 42.59
C THR A 372 -46.82 18.41 42.81
N ALA A 373 -47.18 17.56 43.79
CA ALA A 373 -48.56 17.32 44.24
C ALA A 373 -49.04 18.28 45.36
N GLY A 374 -48.29 19.34 45.68
CA GLY A 374 -48.64 20.30 46.74
C GLY A 374 -47.97 20.03 48.09
N PRO A 375 -48.47 20.61 49.19
CA PRO A 375 -47.87 20.50 50.53
C PRO A 375 -47.71 19.05 51.02
N ARG A 376 -46.62 18.77 51.75
CA ARG A 376 -46.36 17.46 52.37
C ARG A 376 -46.53 17.53 53.89
N GLN A 377 -46.90 16.40 54.50
CA GLN A 377 -46.88 16.26 55.96
C GLN A 377 -45.42 16.09 56.44
N LEU A 378 -45.09 16.70 57.59
CA LEU A 378 -43.83 16.48 58.29
C LEU A 378 -44.11 15.63 59.54
N THR A 379 -43.67 14.37 59.50
CA THR A 379 -43.97 13.35 60.52
C THR A 379 -42.69 12.86 61.21
N GLY A 380 -42.81 12.26 62.40
CA GLY A 380 -41.66 11.81 63.18
C GLY A 380 -41.00 12.89 64.05
N LEU A 381 -41.63 14.07 64.15
CA LEU A 381 -41.22 15.12 65.07
C LEU A 381 -41.45 14.69 66.53
N ALA A 382 -40.44 14.88 67.38
CA ALA A 382 -40.61 14.88 68.83
C ALA A 382 -41.44 16.10 69.27
N PRO A 383 -42.16 16.06 70.40
CA PRO A 383 -42.85 17.23 70.94
C PRO A 383 -41.87 18.37 71.23
N GLY A 384 -41.97 19.48 70.50
CA GLY A 384 -41.14 20.67 70.69
C GLY A 384 -41.41 21.37 72.02
N ALA A 385 -40.43 22.09 72.57
CA ALA A 385 -40.65 22.86 73.79
C ALA A 385 -41.70 23.96 73.54
N VAL A 386 -42.65 24.14 74.47
CA VAL A 386 -43.65 25.22 74.41
C VAL A 386 -43.29 26.28 75.44
N SER A 387 -42.58 27.31 74.99
CA SER A 387 -42.15 28.46 75.80
C SER A 387 -42.07 29.73 74.95
N ALA A 388 -41.97 30.89 75.59
CA ALA A 388 -41.92 32.19 74.91
C ALA A 388 -40.68 32.41 74.01
N THR A 389 -39.66 31.54 74.11
CA THR A 389 -38.40 31.62 73.37
C THR A 389 -38.12 30.37 72.53
N SER A 390 -39.07 29.44 72.44
CA SER A 390 -38.88 28.20 71.66
C SER A 390 -38.89 28.48 70.17
N THR A 391 -38.01 27.77 69.44
CA THR A 391 -37.97 27.73 67.97
C THR A 391 -38.30 26.33 67.43
N ASP A 392 -38.73 25.41 68.30
CA ASP A 392 -39.04 24.04 67.93
C ASP A 392 -40.35 23.95 67.13
N ALA A 393 -40.43 22.99 66.21
CA ALA A 393 -41.68 22.67 65.54
C ALA A 393 -42.66 22.00 66.53
N VAL A 394 -43.89 22.52 66.63
CA VAL A 394 -44.95 21.91 67.43
C VAL A 394 -45.59 20.73 66.71
N THR A 395 -45.87 19.65 67.43
CA THR A 395 -46.53 18.47 66.89
C THR A 395 -48.05 18.63 66.85
N GLY A 396 -48.72 17.88 65.97
CA GLY A 396 -50.18 17.83 65.92
C GLY A 396 -50.83 17.41 67.25
N ALA A 397 -50.15 16.57 68.04
CA ALA A 397 -50.61 16.17 69.38
C ALA A 397 -50.62 17.35 70.38
N GLN A 398 -49.64 18.26 70.29
CA GLN A 398 -49.57 19.45 71.14
C GLN A 398 -50.63 20.48 70.74
N LEU A 399 -50.84 20.70 69.43
CA LEU A 399 -51.92 21.55 68.94
C LEU A 399 -53.29 20.97 69.30
N TYR A 400 -53.47 19.65 69.21
CA TYR A 400 -54.69 18.98 69.65
C TYR A 400 -54.92 19.15 71.16
N ALA A 401 -53.90 18.96 72.01
CA ALA A 401 -54.03 19.19 73.45
C ALA A 401 -54.42 20.65 73.77
N ALA A 402 -53.79 21.63 73.12
CA ALA A 402 -54.17 23.04 73.24
C ALA A 402 -55.60 23.30 72.75
N THR A 403 -56.01 22.64 71.66
CA THR A 403 -57.39 22.72 71.12
C THR A 403 -58.39 22.13 72.11
N GLN A 404 -58.10 21.00 72.75
CA GLN A 404 -58.95 20.39 73.78
C GLN A 404 -59.15 21.32 74.99
N THR A 405 -58.09 22.03 75.43
CA THR A 405 -58.20 23.06 76.46
C THR A 405 -59.03 24.26 75.99
N ALA A 406 -58.79 24.74 74.76
CA ALA A 406 -59.51 25.88 74.19
C ALA A 406 -61.00 25.59 73.90
N SER A 407 -61.35 24.37 73.50
CA SER A 407 -62.72 23.92 73.26
C SER A 407 -63.44 23.46 74.54
N GLY A 408 -62.70 23.31 75.65
CA GLY A 408 -63.19 22.74 76.91
C GLY A 408 -64.34 23.51 77.56
N GLY A 409 -64.55 24.78 77.20
CA GLY A 409 -65.66 25.60 77.69
C GLY A 409 -65.48 26.12 79.11
N TRP A 410 -66.53 26.77 79.63
CA TRP A 410 -66.57 27.31 80.99
C TRP A 410 -67.89 26.92 81.67
N THR A 411 -67.83 26.51 82.94
CA THR A 411 -68.99 26.01 83.67
C THR A 411 -69.85 27.14 84.23
N LEU A 412 -71.11 27.23 83.81
CA LEU A 412 -72.14 28.08 84.40
C LEU A 412 -72.98 27.27 85.40
N ALA A 413 -73.13 27.77 86.62
CA ALA A 413 -73.96 27.17 87.65
C ALA A 413 -74.88 28.22 88.28
N THR A 414 -76.13 27.84 88.56
CA THR A 414 -77.12 28.69 89.22
C THR A 414 -77.56 28.06 90.54
N SER A 415 -77.63 28.86 91.60
CA SER A 415 -78.04 28.41 92.94
C SER A 415 -79.05 29.40 93.54
N ALA A 416 -79.93 28.89 94.41
CA ALA A 416 -80.91 29.67 95.14
C ALA A 416 -80.57 29.71 96.64
N THR A 417 -80.96 30.79 97.30
CA THR A 417 -80.99 30.90 98.76
C THR A 417 -82.37 31.44 99.18
N GLY A 418 -82.90 30.95 100.30
CA GLY A 418 -84.27 31.28 100.73
C GLY A 418 -85.36 30.66 99.83
N SER A 419 -86.43 31.41 99.56
CA SER A 419 -87.61 30.96 98.80
C SER A 419 -87.50 31.10 97.27
N GLY A 420 -86.29 31.39 96.76
CA GLY A 420 -86.05 31.53 95.31
C GLY A 420 -86.23 30.22 94.55
N GLN A 421 -86.91 30.29 93.40
CA GLN A 421 -87.10 29.15 92.50
C GLN A 421 -85.99 29.10 91.45
N VAL A 422 -85.15 28.07 91.49
CA VAL A 422 -84.22 27.72 90.41
C VAL A 422 -84.61 26.34 89.89
N SER A 423 -85.03 26.27 88.64
CA SER A 423 -85.24 25.02 87.91
C SER A 423 -84.01 24.72 87.06
N GLY A 424 -83.48 23.51 87.15
CA GLY A 424 -82.31 23.09 86.37
C GLY A 424 -80.95 23.55 86.92
N SER A 425 -80.75 23.53 88.24
CA SER A 425 -79.51 23.91 88.95
C SER A 425 -78.28 22.99 88.71
N ALA A 426 -78.23 22.28 87.58
CA ALA A 426 -77.05 21.53 87.18
C ALA A 426 -75.97 22.48 86.66
N ALA A 427 -74.72 22.27 87.07
CA ALA A 427 -73.57 22.99 86.53
C ALA A 427 -73.38 22.59 85.06
N GLN A 428 -73.59 23.54 84.14
CA GLN A 428 -73.57 23.28 82.70
C GLN A 428 -72.32 23.86 82.05
N ASN A 429 -71.57 23.02 81.36
CA ASN A 429 -70.40 23.45 80.59
C ASN A 429 -70.87 24.18 79.31
N ILE A 430 -70.52 25.46 79.20
CA ILE A 430 -70.79 26.27 78.01
C ILE A 430 -69.57 26.17 77.10
N ALA A 431 -69.75 25.57 75.91
CA ALA A 431 -68.69 25.42 74.92
C ALA A 431 -68.04 26.78 74.54
N ALA A 432 -66.81 26.75 74.04
CA ALA A 432 -65.96 27.94 73.89
C ALA A 432 -66.53 29.12 73.05
N ASN A 433 -67.48 28.85 72.14
CA ASN A 433 -68.22 29.86 71.36
C ASN A 433 -69.73 29.89 71.68
N GLY A 434 -70.14 29.25 72.78
CA GLY A 434 -71.53 29.19 73.22
C GLY A 434 -71.97 30.51 73.85
N THR A 435 -73.02 31.12 73.30
CA THR A 435 -73.60 32.33 73.88
C THR A 435 -74.54 31.99 75.03
N VAL A 436 -74.18 32.38 76.25
CA VAL A 436 -75.11 32.34 77.40
C VAL A 436 -76.20 33.39 77.19
N THR A 437 -77.37 32.94 76.75
CA THR A 437 -78.50 33.83 76.47
C THR A 437 -79.45 33.88 77.65
N VAL A 438 -79.29 34.89 78.51
CA VAL A 438 -80.26 35.14 79.60
C VAL A 438 -81.42 35.95 79.01
N THR A 439 -82.57 35.30 78.83
CA THR A 439 -83.74 35.92 78.19
C THR A 439 -84.75 36.39 79.24
N ALA A 440 -85.16 37.65 79.15
CA ALA A 440 -86.24 38.18 79.97
C ALA A 440 -87.59 37.72 79.41
N GLY A 441 -88.41 37.04 80.21
CA GLY A 441 -89.84 36.90 79.91
C GLY A 441 -90.57 38.23 80.12
N ASN A 442 -91.82 38.35 79.66
CA ASN A 442 -92.62 39.58 79.66
C ASN A 442 -92.70 40.31 81.03
N ASN A 443 -92.40 39.60 82.12
CA ASN A 443 -92.56 40.04 83.51
C ASN A 443 -91.22 40.14 84.26
N VAL A 444 -90.10 40.03 83.55
CA VAL A 444 -88.73 40.06 84.07
C VAL A 444 -87.99 41.24 83.42
N ALA A 445 -87.17 41.94 84.19
CA ALA A 445 -86.23 42.94 83.71
C ALA A 445 -84.80 42.40 83.88
N LEU A 446 -84.00 42.50 82.82
CA LEU A 446 -82.59 42.11 82.82
C LEU A 446 -81.71 43.31 82.47
N THR A 447 -80.69 43.55 83.30
CA THR A 447 -79.70 44.61 83.07
C THR A 447 -78.31 43.99 83.10
N GLN A 448 -77.53 44.18 82.04
CA GLN A 448 -76.13 43.74 81.96
C GLN A 448 -75.19 44.94 82.16
N ASN A 449 -74.20 44.78 83.04
CA ASN A 449 -73.12 45.75 83.25
C ASN A 449 -71.78 45.00 83.21
N GLY A 450 -71.10 45.03 82.06
CA GLY A 450 -69.91 44.22 81.82
C GLY A 450 -70.18 42.72 82.01
N SER A 451 -69.42 42.10 82.91
CA SER A 451 -69.53 40.67 83.26
C SER A 451 -70.62 40.35 84.30
N GLN A 452 -71.40 41.35 84.75
CA GLN A 452 -72.47 41.16 85.73
C GLN A 452 -73.86 41.25 85.07
N ILE A 453 -74.76 40.33 85.41
CA ILE A 453 -76.17 40.34 85.00
C ILE A 453 -77.04 40.46 86.27
N ILE A 454 -77.98 41.41 86.25
CA ILE A 454 -78.93 41.66 87.33
C ILE A 454 -80.34 41.26 86.84
N VAL A 455 -81.05 40.47 87.66
CA VAL A 455 -82.41 39.98 87.37
C VAL A 455 -83.40 40.61 88.34
N GLY A 456 -84.41 41.32 87.82
CA GLY A 456 -85.53 41.86 88.59
C GLY A 456 -86.87 41.52 87.94
N THR A 457 -87.99 41.83 88.59
CA THR A 457 -89.30 41.80 87.95
C THR A 457 -89.52 43.07 87.12
N SER A 458 -90.27 42.95 86.02
CA SER A 458 -90.81 44.11 85.31
C SER A 458 -91.67 44.94 86.27
N THR A 459 -91.59 46.26 86.16
CA THR A 459 -92.40 47.18 87.00
C THR A 459 -93.90 47.14 86.67
N ALA A 460 -94.30 46.46 85.58
CA ALA A 460 -95.69 46.17 85.25
C ALA A 460 -95.82 44.80 84.52
N PRO A 461 -96.03 43.68 85.25
CA PRO A 461 -96.14 42.34 84.65
C PRO A 461 -97.55 42.01 84.13
N THR A 462 -97.63 41.25 83.02
CA THR A 462 -98.87 40.70 82.43
C THR A 462 -98.74 39.19 82.19
N PHE A 463 -99.78 38.41 82.52
CA PHE A 463 -99.75 36.94 82.41
C PHE A 463 -100.92 36.44 81.53
N ALA A 464 -100.65 35.54 80.58
CA ALA A 464 -101.66 35.00 79.68
C ALA A 464 -102.57 33.95 80.34
N SER A 465 -102.02 33.13 81.23
CA SER A 465 -102.78 32.26 82.16
C SER A 465 -101.90 31.84 83.33
N VAL A 466 -102.53 31.43 84.44
CA VAL A 466 -101.88 30.82 85.61
C VAL A 466 -102.45 29.43 85.81
N THR A 467 -101.62 28.48 86.25
CA THR A 467 -101.93 27.05 86.30
C THR A 467 -103.19 26.75 87.13
N THR A 468 -104.17 26.10 86.51
CA THR A 468 -105.08 25.16 87.18
C THR A 468 -105.16 23.88 86.35
N SER A 469 -105.65 22.78 86.94
CA SER A 469 -105.40 21.43 86.45
C SER A 469 -106.21 21.05 85.19
N GLY A 470 -105.58 21.06 83.99
CA GLY A 470 -106.01 20.28 82.81
C GLY A 470 -106.15 20.97 81.43
N LEU A 471 -105.07 21.00 80.62
CA LEU A 471 -104.98 20.50 79.20
C LEU A 471 -105.96 21.02 78.09
N THR A 472 -105.63 21.58 76.90
CA THR A 472 -104.50 22.33 76.25
C THR A 472 -104.90 22.79 74.80
N LEU A 473 -104.00 23.47 74.05
CA LEU A 473 -103.85 23.56 72.56
C LEU A 473 -104.62 24.60 71.69
N SER A 474 -103.85 25.45 70.98
CA SER A 474 -103.96 25.87 69.55
C SER A 474 -102.89 26.96 69.24
N SER A 475 -102.56 27.37 68.00
CA SER A 475 -103.00 26.92 66.66
C SER A 475 -101.84 26.63 65.68
N ASP A 476 -100.67 27.25 65.82
CA ASP A 476 -99.68 27.34 64.72
C ASP A 476 -98.38 26.55 64.96
N SER A 477 -98.51 25.22 64.92
CA SER A 477 -97.44 24.22 64.72
C SER A 477 -96.38 24.00 65.82
N ALA A 478 -96.65 23.03 66.72
CA ALA A 478 -95.82 21.83 66.92
C ALA A 478 -96.40 20.94 68.04
N ALA A 479 -96.85 19.73 67.72
CA ALA A 479 -97.29 18.76 68.73
C ALA A 479 -96.10 17.94 69.26
N ASN A 480 -95.72 18.13 70.52
CA ASN A 480 -94.69 17.29 71.15
C ASN A 480 -95.25 15.89 71.46
N MET A 481 -94.85 14.90 70.65
CA MET A 481 -95.30 13.50 70.74
C MET A 481 -94.54 12.66 71.78
N GLY A 482 -93.66 13.26 72.59
CA GLY A 482 -93.05 12.60 73.76
C GLY A 482 -92.19 11.37 73.45
N GLY A 483 -91.60 11.29 72.26
CA GLY A 483 -90.71 10.18 71.85
C GLY A 483 -91.39 8.91 71.32
N ASN A 484 -92.69 8.94 71.03
CA ASN A 484 -93.42 7.79 70.48
C ASN A 484 -93.24 7.63 68.96
N VAL A 485 -93.33 6.39 68.46
CA VAL A 485 -93.18 6.06 67.04
C VAL A 485 -94.48 6.27 66.27
N LEU A 486 -94.47 7.13 65.25
CA LEU A 486 -95.64 7.43 64.42
C LEU A 486 -95.88 6.31 63.38
N HIS A 487 -96.96 5.53 63.57
CA HIS A 487 -97.36 4.44 62.66
C HIS A 487 -98.46 4.88 61.67
N ASN A 488 -98.61 4.13 60.57
CA ASN A 488 -99.62 4.33 59.50
C ASN A 488 -99.55 5.70 58.78
N VAL A 489 -98.35 6.26 58.63
CA VAL A 489 -98.10 7.40 57.74
C VAL A 489 -98.18 6.94 56.28
N ALA A 490 -99.02 7.58 55.47
CA ALA A 490 -99.10 7.34 54.02
C ALA A 490 -97.86 7.90 53.29
N PRO A 491 -97.51 7.42 52.08
CA PRO A 491 -96.38 7.96 51.34
C PRO A 491 -96.52 9.47 51.10
N GLY A 492 -95.55 10.26 51.58
CA GLY A 492 -95.57 11.72 51.43
C GLY A 492 -95.48 12.15 49.98
N VAL A 493 -96.28 13.16 49.59
CA VAL A 493 -96.39 13.66 48.21
C VAL A 493 -95.98 15.14 48.13
N ALA A 494 -96.25 15.93 49.17
CA ALA A 494 -95.76 17.30 49.30
C ALA A 494 -94.39 17.35 49.98
N ALA A 495 -93.61 18.40 49.71
CA ALA A 495 -92.26 18.58 50.28
C ALA A 495 -92.23 18.78 51.81
N THR A 496 -93.40 18.94 52.43
CA THR A 496 -93.59 19.09 53.90
C THR A 496 -94.14 17.81 54.56
N ASP A 497 -94.39 16.75 53.80
CA ASP A 497 -94.91 15.49 54.33
C ASP A 497 -93.81 14.65 54.99
N ALA A 498 -94.19 13.83 55.98
CA ALA A 498 -93.28 12.87 56.58
C ALA A 498 -93.00 11.70 55.60
N ALA A 499 -91.76 11.58 55.14
CA ALA A 499 -91.34 10.49 54.27
C ALA A 499 -91.38 9.14 55.00
N THR A 500 -91.98 8.13 54.36
CA THR A 500 -92.00 6.76 54.88
C THR A 500 -90.67 6.04 54.67
N VAL A 501 -90.35 5.05 55.51
CA VAL A 501 -89.13 4.23 55.35
C VAL A 501 -89.08 3.56 53.96
N GLY A 502 -90.22 3.17 53.39
CA GLY A 502 -90.30 2.62 52.04
C GLY A 502 -89.88 3.62 50.93
N GLN A 503 -90.22 4.90 51.07
CA GLN A 503 -89.77 5.94 50.13
C GLN A 503 -88.26 6.17 50.21
N LEU A 504 -87.67 6.09 51.41
CA LEU A 504 -86.23 6.19 51.61
C LEU A 504 -85.47 5.00 50.98
N THR A 505 -85.97 3.77 51.16
CA THR A 505 -85.36 2.56 50.57
C THR A 505 -85.44 2.55 49.03
N ALA A 506 -86.55 3.02 48.46
CA ALA A 506 -86.71 3.13 47.01
C ALA A 506 -85.74 4.16 46.40
N ALA A 507 -85.57 5.32 47.04
CA ALA A 507 -84.62 6.34 46.60
C ALA A 507 -83.16 5.84 46.63
N LEU A 508 -82.79 5.05 47.65
CA LEU A 508 -81.44 4.50 47.78
C LEU A 508 -81.11 3.42 46.73
N SER A 509 -82.12 2.67 46.27
CA SER A 509 -81.96 1.60 45.28
C SER A 509 -81.78 2.13 43.85
N ALA A 510 -82.33 3.30 43.53
CA ALA A 510 -82.20 3.91 42.20
C ALA A 510 -80.78 4.44 41.89
N GLY A 511 -79.98 4.76 42.91
CA GLY A 511 -78.64 5.32 42.76
C GLY A 511 -77.58 4.35 42.19
N SER A 512 -77.79 3.04 42.33
CA SER A 512 -76.78 2.04 41.94
C SER A 512 -76.76 1.69 40.45
N ALA A 513 -77.83 2.00 39.70
CA ALA A 513 -77.97 1.56 38.31
C ALA A 513 -77.01 2.24 37.31
N ASN A 514 -76.50 3.43 37.64
CA ASN A 514 -75.60 4.22 36.78
C ASN A 514 -74.16 4.27 37.30
N ALA A 515 -73.84 3.51 38.35
CA ALA A 515 -72.49 3.47 38.93
C ALA A 515 -71.62 2.42 38.23
N VAL A 516 -70.33 2.70 38.04
CA VAL A 516 -69.33 1.67 37.75
C VAL A 516 -69.10 0.87 39.03
N GLN A 517 -69.30 -0.44 38.97
CA GLN A 517 -69.20 -1.35 40.10
C GLN A 517 -68.16 -2.45 39.83
N TYR A 518 -67.56 -2.99 40.88
CA TYR A 518 -66.76 -4.20 40.79
C TYR A 518 -67.66 -5.42 40.58
N ASP A 519 -67.18 -6.39 39.80
CA ASP A 519 -67.95 -7.60 39.45
C ASP A 519 -68.28 -8.47 40.68
N THR A 520 -67.44 -8.37 41.71
CA THR A 520 -67.63 -9.04 43.00
C THR A 520 -67.07 -8.17 44.14
N ALA A 521 -67.46 -8.49 45.38
CA ALA A 521 -66.91 -7.87 46.60
C ALA A 521 -65.40 -8.12 46.81
N ALA A 522 -64.74 -8.92 45.97
CA ALA A 522 -63.28 -9.10 45.98
C ALA A 522 -62.52 -7.98 45.27
N HIS A 523 -63.22 -7.05 44.58
CA HIS A 523 -62.66 -5.88 43.89
C HIS A 523 -61.53 -6.18 42.88
N ASN A 524 -61.53 -7.38 42.31
CA ASN A 524 -60.49 -7.87 41.39
C ASN A 524 -60.80 -7.63 39.90
N SER A 525 -62.03 -7.25 39.55
CA SER A 525 -62.49 -7.03 38.18
C SER A 525 -63.64 -6.01 38.13
N VAL A 526 -63.72 -5.29 37.01
CA VAL A 526 -64.80 -4.37 36.64
C VAL A 526 -65.18 -4.65 35.19
N THR A 527 -66.33 -5.28 34.96
CA THR A 527 -66.88 -5.51 33.63
C THR A 527 -67.76 -4.32 33.24
N LEU A 528 -67.29 -3.52 32.28
CA LEU A 528 -68.07 -2.39 31.77
C LEU A 528 -69.18 -2.87 30.82
N ASN A 529 -70.43 -2.60 31.18
CA ASN A 529 -71.65 -2.97 30.43
C ASN A 529 -71.80 -4.51 30.20
N PRO A 530 -71.91 -5.32 31.27
CA PRO A 530 -71.97 -6.78 31.16
C PRO A 530 -73.18 -7.24 30.34
N GLY A 531 -72.93 -7.97 29.25
CA GLY A 531 -73.95 -8.45 28.30
C GLY A 531 -74.36 -7.47 27.20
N GLY A 532 -73.83 -6.24 27.20
CA GLY A 532 -74.05 -5.23 26.16
C GLY A 532 -72.83 -5.02 25.25
N THR A 533 -72.87 -3.96 24.44
CA THR A 533 -71.69 -3.51 23.67
C THR A 533 -70.63 -2.92 24.59
N PRO A 534 -69.33 -3.24 24.42
CA PRO A 534 -68.26 -2.71 25.27
C PRO A 534 -68.28 -1.18 25.38
N ALA A 535 -68.27 -0.66 26.61
CA ALA A 535 -68.27 0.78 26.84
C ALA A 535 -66.84 1.36 26.81
N PRO A 536 -66.58 2.44 26.06
CA PRO A 536 -65.28 3.10 26.06
C PRO A 536 -65.05 3.89 27.35
N LEU A 537 -63.85 3.79 27.91
CA LEU A 537 -63.43 4.63 29.04
C LEU A 537 -62.70 5.87 28.52
N HIS A 538 -63.32 7.05 28.69
CA HIS A 538 -62.78 8.33 28.26
C HIS A 538 -62.14 9.12 29.41
N ASN A 539 -61.36 10.15 29.08
CA ASN A 539 -60.65 11.02 30.05
C ASN A 539 -59.66 10.27 30.99
N VAL A 540 -59.08 9.17 30.53
CA VAL A 540 -58.01 8.45 31.23
C VAL A 540 -56.70 9.25 31.12
N ALA A 541 -56.15 9.68 32.25
CA ALA A 541 -54.83 10.31 32.30
C ALA A 541 -53.73 9.37 31.78
N ALA A 542 -52.58 9.91 31.35
CA ALA A 542 -51.48 9.06 30.91
C ALA A 542 -50.88 8.32 32.11
N GLY A 543 -51.00 6.99 32.12
CA GLY A 543 -50.47 6.15 33.20
C GLY A 543 -48.95 6.13 33.27
N THR A 544 -48.38 5.81 34.43
CA THR A 544 -46.93 5.71 34.61
C THR A 544 -46.38 4.54 33.78
N LEU A 545 -45.39 4.79 32.93
CA LEU A 545 -44.74 3.74 32.12
C LEU A 545 -43.51 3.19 32.87
N SER A 546 -43.72 2.17 33.71
CA SER A 546 -42.66 1.47 34.44
C SER A 546 -42.94 -0.04 34.53
N ALA A 547 -41.91 -0.83 34.80
CA ALA A 547 -41.99 -2.31 34.83
C ALA A 547 -42.94 -2.88 35.93
N THR A 548 -43.33 -2.07 36.91
CA THR A 548 -44.23 -2.45 38.01
C THR A 548 -45.52 -1.64 38.02
N SER A 549 -45.78 -0.85 36.98
CA SER A 549 -46.99 -0.02 36.91
C SER A 549 -48.25 -0.86 36.72
N THR A 550 -49.31 -0.46 37.42
CA THR A 550 -50.67 -0.98 37.25
C THR A 550 -51.63 0.09 36.73
N ASP A 551 -51.10 1.24 36.30
CA ASP A 551 -51.89 2.34 35.73
C ASP A 551 -52.43 1.96 34.35
N ALA A 552 -53.67 2.38 34.04
CA ALA A 552 -54.23 2.22 32.71
C ALA A 552 -53.49 3.11 31.69
N VAL A 553 -53.09 2.52 30.56
CA VAL A 553 -52.52 3.28 29.43
C VAL A 553 -53.62 3.90 28.58
N ASN A 554 -53.45 5.15 28.17
CA ASN A 554 -54.41 5.84 27.32
C ASN A 554 -54.00 5.83 25.83
N GLY A 555 -54.92 6.27 24.95
CA GLY A 555 -54.70 6.27 23.50
C GLY A 555 -53.50 7.10 23.04
N SER A 556 -53.12 8.16 23.76
CA SER A 556 -51.97 9.00 23.40
C SER A 556 -50.62 8.30 23.65
N GLN A 557 -50.55 7.45 24.69
CA GLN A 557 -49.36 6.66 25.00
C GLN A 557 -49.16 5.55 23.98
N LEU A 558 -50.23 4.81 23.66
CA LEU A 558 -50.19 3.79 22.62
C LEU A 558 -49.91 4.41 21.23
N TYR A 559 -50.44 5.61 20.94
CA TYR A 559 -50.11 6.34 19.73
C TYR A 559 -48.63 6.73 19.67
N ALA A 560 -48.03 7.20 20.77
CA ALA A 560 -46.59 7.50 20.80
C ALA A 560 -45.73 6.24 20.53
N THR A 561 -46.09 5.10 21.12
CA THR A 561 -45.44 3.80 20.81
C THR A 561 -45.62 3.41 19.35
N ASN A 562 -46.82 3.57 18.78
CA ASN A 562 -47.09 3.27 17.37
C ASN A 562 -46.30 4.19 16.43
N GLN A 563 -46.13 5.47 16.78
CA GLN A 563 -45.28 6.39 15.99
C GLN A 563 -43.81 5.99 16.04
N ALA A 564 -43.30 5.53 17.20
CA ALA A 564 -41.95 4.98 17.30
C ALA A 564 -41.79 3.68 16.46
N MET A 565 -42.79 2.80 16.46
CA MET A 565 -42.82 1.59 15.64
C MET A 565 -42.88 1.91 14.13
N ASN A 566 -43.71 2.86 13.72
CA ASN A 566 -43.79 3.34 12.33
C ASN A 566 -42.44 3.94 11.87
N GLN A 567 -41.77 4.70 12.74
CA GLN A 567 -40.44 5.24 12.47
C GLN A 567 -39.39 4.11 12.35
N ALA A 568 -39.43 3.10 13.22
CA ALA A 568 -38.55 1.94 13.16
C ALA A 568 -38.78 1.12 11.88
N GLN A 569 -40.03 0.90 11.47
CA GLN A 569 -40.37 0.24 10.20
C GLN A 569 -39.90 1.03 8.97
N THR A 570 -39.98 2.37 9.03
CA THR A 570 -39.45 3.26 7.98
C THR A 570 -37.93 3.17 7.89
N VAL A 571 -37.23 3.16 9.03
CA VAL A 571 -35.76 2.98 9.09
C VAL A 571 -35.37 1.60 8.55
N ALA A 572 -36.05 0.53 8.94
CA ALA A 572 -35.80 -0.82 8.45
C ALA A 572 -36.02 -0.94 6.93
N SER A 573 -37.09 -0.33 6.39
CA SER A 573 -37.38 -0.29 4.95
C SER A 573 -36.33 0.50 4.17
N SER A 574 -35.87 1.62 4.75
CA SER A 574 -34.79 2.45 4.19
C SER A 574 -33.46 1.69 4.17
N ALA A 575 -33.11 1.00 5.27
CA ALA A 575 -31.91 0.18 5.38
C ALA A 575 -31.91 -0.99 4.37
N MET A 576 -33.04 -1.68 4.19
CA MET A 576 -33.17 -2.72 3.16
C MET A 576 -33.02 -2.15 1.74
N THR A 577 -33.56 -0.95 1.47
CA THR A 577 -33.43 -0.29 0.17
C THR A 577 -31.98 0.15 -0.09
N MET A 578 -31.29 0.70 0.91
CA MET A 578 -29.86 1.03 0.84
C MET A 578 -29.00 -0.21 0.64
N ALA A 579 -29.28 -1.31 1.34
CA ALA A 579 -28.56 -2.58 1.19
C ALA A 579 -28.75 -3.19 -0.21
N ALA A 580 -29.97 -3.19 -0.75
CA ALA A 580 -30.24 -3.64 -2.12
C ALA A 580 -29.54 -2.76 -3.17
N SER A 581 -29.52 -1.44 -2.96
CA SER A 581 -28.82 -0.49 -3.83
C SER A 581 -27.30 -0.69 -3.77
N ALA A 582 -26.73 -0.85 -2.57
CA ALA A 582 -25.31 -1.13 -2.38
C ALA A 582 -24.91 -2.47 -3.01
N ASN A 583 -25.72 -3.52 -2.84
CA ASN A 583 -25.49 -4.83 -3.47
C ASN A 583 -25.54 -4.73 -5.01
N THR A 584 -26.45 -3.92 -5.56
CA THR A 584 -26.51 -3.65 -7.01
C THR A 584 -25.27 -2.90 -7.49
N THR A 585 -24.82 -1.87 -6.77
CA THR A 585 -23.57 -1.15 -7.08
C THR A 585 -22.35 -2.07 -7.00
N VAL A 586 -22.24 -2.93 -5.98
CA VAL A 586 -21.16 -3.92 -5.84
C VAL A 586 -21.19 -4.92 -7.01
N ASN A 587 -22.35 -5.47 -7.35
CA ASN A 587 -22.49 -6.35 -8.51
C ASN A 587 -22.08 -5.67 -9.81
N ASN A 588 -22.45 -4.39 -10.00
CA ASN A 588 -22.03 -3.62 -11.15
C ASN A 588 -20.52 -3.35 -11.15
N VAL A 589 -19.88 -3.08 -10.01
CA VAL A 589 -18.42 -2.93 -9.91
C VAL A 589 -17.71 -4.26 -10.22
N VAL A 590 -18.18 -5.38 -9.65
CA VAL A 590 -17.60 -6.72 -9.89
C VAL A 590 -17.76 -7.17 -11.35
N ALA A 591 -18.91 -6.88 -11.96
CA ALA A 591 -19.14 -7.11 -13.39
C ALA A 591 -18.40 -6.10 -14.29
N GLY A 592 -17.71 -5.10 -13.74
CA GLY A 592 -17.05 -4.05 -14.51
C GLY A 592 -18.02 -3.10 -15.24
N HIS A 593 -19.26 -2.97 -14.78
CA HIS A 593 -20.28 -2.05 -15.32
C HIS A 593 -20.41 -0.73 -14.51
N ALA A 594 -19.59 -0.54 -13.47
CA ALA A 594 -19.55 0.69 -12.67
C ALA A 594 -18.12 1.06 -12.26
N GLY A 595 -17.85 2.37 -12.12
CA GLY A 595 -16.51 2.93 -11.92
C GLY A 595 -16.03 3.74 -13.12
N LEU A 596 -14.76 4.16 -13.13
CA LEU A 596 -14.17 4.91 -14.25
C LEU A 596 -13.80 4.02 -15.45
N VAL A 597 -13.49 2.75 -15.21
CA VAL A 597 -13.26 1.75 -16.27
C VAL A 597 -14.46 0.83 -16.30
N GLN A 598 -15.16 0.78 -17.44
CA GLN A 598 -16.39 0.00 -17.60
C GLN A 598 -16.35 -0.87 -18.85
N THR A 599 -17.04 -2.00 -18.86
CA THR A 599 -17.22 -2.89 -20.01
C THR A 599 -18.69 -3.21 -20.23
N ASP A 600 -19.11 -3.28 -21.49
CA ASP A 600 -20.41 -3.83 -21.91
C ASP A 600 -20.30 -5.30 -22.39
N GLY A 601 -19.16 -5.93 -22.15
CA GLY A 601 -18.81 -7.26 -22.65
C GLY A 601 -18.17 -7.28 -24.04
N THR A 602 -18.22 -6.17 -24.79
CA THR A 602 -17.62 -6.02 -26.12
C THR A 602 -16.54 -4.95 -26.19
N MET A 603 -16.68 -3.86 -25.43
CA MET A 603 -15.75 -2.74 -25.38
C MET A 603 -15.45 -2.35 -23.94
N ILE A 604 -14.16 -2.24 -23.60
CA ILE A 604 -13.72 -1.56 -22.38
C ILE A 604 -13.63 -0.06 -22.68
N THR A 605 -14.30 0.75 -21.86
CA THR A 605 -14.33 2.20 -21.93
C THR A 605 -13.74 2.80 -20.66
N VAL A 606 -12.99 3.90 -20.80
CA VAL A 606 -12.31 4.58 -19.70
C VAL A 606 -12.78 6.02 -19.66
N GLY A 607 -13.35 6.46 -18.54
CA GLY A 607 -13.84 7.83 -18.36
C GLY A 607 -15.00 8.22 -19.28
N LYS A 608 -15.75 7.27 -19.85
CA LYS A 608 -16.78 7.53 -20.89
C LYS A 608 -17.83 8.59 -20.49
N ASN A 609 -18.19 8.60 -19.20
CA ASN A 609 -19.17 9.52 -18.61
C ASN A 609 -18.50 10.61 -17.75
N ASP A 610 -17.17 10.71 -17.81
CA ASP A 610 -16.36 11.73 -17.14
C ASP A 610 -15.99 12.84 -18.14
N THR A 611 -15.69 14.03 -17.64
CA THR A 611 -15.23 15.17 -18.45
C THR A 611 -13.70 15.20 -18.64
N ALA A 612 -12.96 14.28 -18.02
CA ALA A 612 -11.51 14.18 -18.11
C ALA A 612 -11.02 13.95 -19.55
N THR A 613 -10.16 14.84 -20.04
CA THR A 613 -9.60 14.80 -21.40
C THR A 613 -8.24 14.08 -21.51
N ARG A 614 -7.75 13.49 -20.41
CA ARG A 614 -6.44 12.82 -20.33
C ARG A 614 -6.53 11.56 -19.49
N VAL A 615 -6.09 10.44 -20.06
CA VAL A 615 -5.76 9.22 -19.32
C VAL A 615 -4.26 9.24 -19.07
N ASP A 616 -3.84 9.30 -17.81
CA ASP A 616 -2.44 9.17 -17.43
C ASP A 616 -2.17 7.76 -16.91
N ILE A 617 -1.23 7.06 -17.55
CA ILE A 617 -0.80 5.71 -17.17
C ILE A 617 0.59 5.69 -16.51
N SER A 618 1.15 6.86 -16.17
CA SER A 618 2.34 6.90 -15.33
C SER A 618 2.03 6.41 -13.91
N GLY A 619 3.00 5.73 -13.29
CA GLY A 619 2.95 5.40 -11.87
C GLY A 619 4.02 6.15 -11.08
N PRO A 620 4.24 5.79 -9.80
CA PRO A 620 5.33 6.33 -9.00
C PRO A 620 6.71 6.19 -9.68
N ASP A 621 6.90 5.11 -10.44
CA ASP A 621 8.12 4.80 -11.21
C ASP A 621 8.22 5.52 -12.57
N GLY A 622 7.32 6.48 -12.85
CA GLY A 622 7.25 7.23 -14.11
C GLY A 622 6.36 6.60 -15.19
N THR A 623 6.63 6.93 -16.45
CA THR A 623 5.81 6.56 -17.61
C THR A 623 5.82 5.05 -17.89
N ARG A 624 4.63 4.44 -18.00
CA ARG A 624 4.50 2.99 -18.26
C ARG A 624 4.33 2.71 -19.77
N PRO A 625 4.92 1.63 -20.31
CA PRO A 625 4.67 1.20 -21.68
C PRO A 625 3.26 0.59 -21.80
N LEU A 626 2.51 1.00 -22.83
CA LEU A 626 1.22 0.39 -23.18
C LEU A 626 1.45 -0.76 -24.16
N THR A 627 1.22 -1.99 -23.71
CA THR A 627 1.42 -3.23 -24.48
C THR A 627 0.09 -3.96 -24.71
N GLY A 628 0.07 -4.97 -25.58
CA GLY A 628 -1.16 -5.71 -25.93
C GLY A 628 -2.08 -5.00 -26.94
N LEU A 629 -1.65 -3.85 -27.48
CA LEU A 629 -2.38 -3.12 -28.52
C LEU A 629 -2.43 -3.92 -29.84
N ALA A 630 -3.64 -4.11 -30.38
CA ALA A 630 -3.82 -4.52 -31.76
C ALA A 630 -3.43 -3.38 -32.73
N PRO A 631 -3.05 -3.70 -33.98
CA PRO A 631 -2.82 -2.67 -35.00
C PRO A 631 -4.05 -1.77 -35.20
N GLY A 632 -3.91 -0.46 -34.97
CA GLY A 632 -5.00 0.51 -35.14
C GLY A 632 -5.48 0.63 -36.58
N VAL A 633 -6.79 0.72 -36.78
CA VAL A 633 -7.45 0.74 -38.10
C VAL A 633 -8.10 2.11 -38.37
N THR A 634 -8.61 2.78 -37.34
CA THR A 634 -9.24 4.11 -37.45
C THR A 634 -8.25 5.25 -37.10
N PRO A 635 -8.52 6.50 -37.50
CA PRO A 635 -7.65 7.65 -37.19
C PRO A 635 -7.46 7.93 -35.69
N ASN A 636 -8.36 7.44 -34.83
CA ASN A 636 -8.34 7.66 -33.39
C ASN A 636 -7.72 6.47 -32.62
N ASP A 637 -7.28 5.43 -33.32
CA ASP A 637 -6.68 4.24 -32.68
C ASP A 637 -5.21 4.47 -32.35
N ALA A 638 -4.71 3.84 -31.28
CA ALA A 638 -3.29 3.88 -30.95
C ALA A 638 -2.45 3.11 -31.99
N ALA A 639 -1.52 3.79 -32.66
CA ALA A 639 -0.61 3.15 -33.61
C ALA A 639 0.41 2.27 -32.88
N THR A 640 0.48 0.98 -33.26
CA THR A 640 1.50 0.07 -32.74
C THR A 640 2.87 0.39 -33.33
N VAL A 641 3.95 0.08 -32.59
CA VAL A 641 5.33 0.23 -33.08
C VAL A 641 5.57 -0.57 -34.38
N GLY A 642 4.88 -1.70 -34.54
CA GLY A 642 4.90 -2.49 -35.77
C GLY A 642 4.36 -1.71 -36.98
N GLN A 643 3.20 -1.07 -36.86
CA GLN A 643 2.62 -0.25 -37.93
C GLN A 643 3.48 0.94 -38.29
N VAL A 644 4.03 1.65 -37.29
CA VAL A 644 4.91 2.81 -37.56
C VAL A 644 6.14 2.36 -38.36
N ARG A 645 6.74 1.21 -38.02
CA ARG A 645 7.86 0.63 -38.78
C ARG A 645 7.46 0.21 -40.19
N THR A 646 6.34 -0.49 -40.36
CA THR A 646 5.83 -0.91 -41.67
C THR A 646 5.52 0.29 -42.57
N ASN A 647 4.87 1.32 -42.03
CA ASN A 647 4.57 2.55 -42.78
C ASN A 647 5.86 3.27 -43.18
N SER A 648 6.84 3.36 -42.27
CA SER A 648 8.15 3.95 -42.59
C SER A 648 8.85 3.19 -43.73
N GLN A 649 8.85 1.86 -43.69
CA GLN A 649 9.40 1.02 -44.77
C GLN A 649 8.64 1.17 -46.08
N LEU A 650 7.30 1.26 -46.05
CA LEU A 650 6.47 1.47 -47.23
C LEU A 650 6.74 2.84 -47.87
N VAL A 651 6.83 3.91 -47.07
CA VAL A 651 7.16 5.26 -47.54
C VAL A 651 8.54 5.31 -48.18
N LEU A 652 9.56 4.69 -47.56
CA LEU A 652 10.89 4.56 -48.19
C LEU A 652 10.82 3.79 -49.52
N GLY A 653 10.10 2.66 -49.56
CA GLY A 653 9.94 1.84 -50.76
C GLY A 653 9.23 2.57 -51.90
N GLN A 654 8.15 3.30 -51.61
CA GLN A 654 7.41 4.10 -52.59
C GLN A 654 8.23 5.28 -53.11
N ALA A 655 8.96 5.98 -52.23
CA ALA A 655 9.84 7.09 -52.62
C ALA A 655 10.93 6.60 -53.59
N ASN A 656 11.56 5.46 -53.31
CA ASN A 656 12.55 4.85 -54.20
C ASN A 656 11.91 4.44 -55.53
N ALA A 657 10.82 3.66 -55.51
CA ALA A 657 10.19 3.15 -56.73
C ALA A 657 9.57 4.24 -57.64
N TYR A 658 9.12 5.36 -57.07
CA TYR A 658 8.70 6.54 -57.83
C TYR A 658 9.90 7.19 -58.53
N THR A 659 10.98 7.42 -57.78
CA THR A 659 12.24 7.99 -58.29
C THR A 659 12.79 7.15 -59.44
N ASP A 660 12.89 5.83 -59.26
CA ASP A 660 13.37 4.89 -60.27
C ASP A 660 12.48 4.91 -61.54
N ARG A 661 11.16 5.02 -61.39
CA ARG A 661 10.22 5.04 -62.54
C ARG A 661 10.40 6.27 -63.41
N GLU A 662 10.51 7.46 -62.81
CA GLU A 662 10.65 8.70 -63.58
C GLU A 662 11.99 8.73 -64.33
N PHE A 663 13.08 8.25 -63.73
CA PHE A 663 14.36 8.07 -64.44
C PHE A 663 14.23 7.09 -65.62
N ASN A 664 13.61 5.92 -65.42
CA ASN A 664 13.41 4.92 -66.49
C ASN A 664 12.41 5.35 -67.59
N MET A 665 11.53 6.32 -67.35
CA MET A 665 10.68 6.93 -68.38
C MET A 665 11.39 8.05 -69.14
N LEU A 666 12.27 8.79 -68.46
CA LEU A 666 13.09 9.83 -69.10
C LEU A 666 14.04 9.20 -70.13
N ASP A 667 14.74 8.12 -69.75
CA ASP A 667 15.68 7.39 -70.62
C ASP A 667 15.00 6.93 -71.92
N ARG A 668 13.91 6.15 -71.81
CA ARG A 668 13.14 5.66 -72.96
C ARG A 668 12.54 6.75 -73.85
N ARG A 669 12.23 7.94 -73.30
CA ARG A 669 11.78 9.10 -74.09
C ARG A 669 12.90 9.71 -74.92
N LEU A 670 14.13 9.72 -74.39
CA LEU A 670 15.31 10.17 -75.13
C LEU A 670 15.62 9.19 -76.27
N ASP A 671 15.53 7.88 -76.02
CA ASP A 671 15.69 6.85 -77.05
C ASP A 671 14.64 6.94 -78.16
N ALA A 672 13.35 7.05 -77.79
CA ALA A 672 12.25 7.16 -78.75
C ALA A 672 12.31 8.44 -79.59
N LEU A 673 12.80 9.55 -79.03
CA LEU A 673 13.07 10.78 -79.78
C LEU A 673 14.20 10.58 -80.79
N GLY A 674 15.28 9.89 -80.39
CA GLY A 674 16.36 9.48 -81.30
C GLY A 674 15.84 8.62 -82.45
N ALA A 675 14.99 7.63 -82.17
CA ALA A 675 14.43 6.75 -83.19
C ALA A 675 13.52 7.53 -84.18
N ALA A 676 12.70 8.45 -83.67
CA ALA A 676 11.80 9.28 -84.48
C ALA A 676 12.55 10.23 -85.43
N ALA A 677 13.70 10.76 -85.02
CA ALA A 677 14.58 11.55 -85.87
C ALA A 677 15.18 10.72 -87.02
N MET A 678 15.58 9.47 -86.74
CA MET A 678 16.08 8.52 -87.75
C MET A 678 15.00 8.11 -88.76
N ALA A 679 13.75 7.94 -88.33
CA ALA A 679 12.64 7.61 -89.22
C ALA A 679 12.24 8.79 -90.13
N ALA A 680 12.14 10.00 -89.57
CA ALA A 680 11.67 11.19 -90.30
C ALA A 680 12.60 11.58 -91.47
N THR A 681 13.91 11.47 -91.28
CA THR A 681 14.91 11.88 -92.26
C THR A 681 14.96 10.98 -93.50
N SER A 682 14.47 9.75 -93.41
CA SER A 682 14.46 8.77 -94.52
C SER A 682 13.29 8.97 -95.50
N LEU A 683 12.33 9.86 -95.20
CA LEU A 683 11.08 10.04 -95.96
C LEU A 683 11.12 11.00 -97.15
N ILE A 684 12.25 11.65 -97.41
CA ILE A 684 12.36 12.67 -98.47
C ILE A 684 12.59 11.95 -99.81
N PRO A 685 11.63 11.99 -100.76
CA PRO A 685 11.67 11.15 -101.95
C PRO A 685 12.66 11.68 -102.99
N ASN A 686 13.32 10.76 -103.68
CA ASN A 686 14.34 11.04 -104.70
C ASN A 686 13.78 11.13 -106.14
N ALA A 687 12.56 10.66 -106.39
CA ALA A 687 11.94 10.64 -107.72
C ALA A 687 10.87 11.73 -107.90
N ARG A 688 11.05 12.62 -108.88
CA ARG A 688 10.11 13.73 -109.17
C ARG A 688 8.92 13.27 -110.02
N ALA A 689 7.71 13.69 -109.65
CA ALA A 689 6.49 13.45 -110.42
C ALA A 689 5.49 14.61 -110.23
N GLU A 690 5.39 15.49 -111.22
CA GLU A 690 4.57 16.71 -111.16
C GLU A 690 3.07 16.40 -111.11
N GLY A 691 2.31 17.14 -110.28
CA GLY A 691 0.86 16.99 -110.13
C GLY A 691 0.40 15.70 -109.43
N LYS A 692 1.32 14.88 -108.90
CA LYS A 692 0.99 13.66 -108.16
C LYS A 692 1.36 13.77 -106.68
N PHE A 693 0.48 13.25 -105.84
CA PHE A 693 0.71 13.06 -104.42
C PHE A 693 1.53 11.79 -104.18
N GLN A 694 2.66 11.91 -103.48
CA GLN A 694 3.51 10.81 -103.06
C GLN A 694 3.35 10.60 -101.55
N LEU A 695 3.04 9.38 -101.14
CA LEU A 695 3.03 8.98 -99.74
C LEU A 695 4.20 8.02 -99.50
N ALA A 696 5.11 8.39 -98.62
CA ALA A 696 6.24 7.58 -98.20
C ALA A 696 6.03 7.12 -96.75
N ALA A 697 6.57 5.95 -96.40
CA ALA A 697 6.64 5.46 -95.03
C ALA A 697 8.04 4.94 -94.76
N ALA A 698 8.58 5.22 -93.58
CA ALA A 698 9.92 4.83 -93.16
C ALA A 698 9.92 4.35 -91.69
N ALA A 699 10.89 3.52 -91.34
CA ALA A 699 11.14 3.08 -89.98
C ALA A 699 12.57 3.44 -89.56
N GLY A 700 12.75 3.82 -88.30
CA GLY A 700 14.05 4.12 -87.71
C GLY A 700 14.15 3.53 -86.31
N THR A 701 15.38 3.26 -85.85
CA THR A 701 15.64 2.64 -84.54
C THR A 701 16.83 3.29 -83.85
N TYR A 702 16.72 3.54 -82.54
CA TYR A 702 17.78 4.15 -81.72
C TYR A 702 17.57 3.73 -80.25
N GLY A 703 18.64 3.39 -79.51
CA GLY A 703 18.54 3.04 -78.09
C GLY A 703 17.65 1.82 -77.76
N GLY A 704 17.31 0.99 -78.75
CA GLY A 704 16.31 -0.07 -78.60
C GLY A 704 14.86 0.39 -78.83
N ALA A 705 14.60 1.69 -78.88
CA ALA A 705 13.34 2.23 -79.37
C ALA A 705 13.25 2.14 -80.90
N SER A 706 12.03 2.01 -81.40
CA SER A 706 11.70 2.11 -82.83
C SER A 706 10.87 3.37 -83.07
N ALA A 707 10.78 3.81 -84.31
CA ALA A 707 9.85 4.84 -84.74
C ALA A 707 9.38 4.57 -86.16
N LEU A 708 8.12 4.87 -86.43
CA LEU A 708 7.55 4.88 -87.77
C LEU A 708 7.30 6.33 -88.17
N ALA A 709 7.64 6.70 -89.39
CA ALA A 709 7.32 8.00 -89.93
C ALA A 709 6.57 7.85 -91.25
N VAL A 710 5.60 8.73 -91.49
CA VAL A 710 4.88 8.85 -92.77
C VAL A 710 5.10 10.24 -93.33
N GLY A 711 5.54 10.30 -94.58
CA GLY A 711 5.86 11.51 -95.32
C GLY A 711 4.86 11.74 -96.44
N ALA A 712 4.02 12.75 -96.30
CA ALA A 712 3.21 13.27 -97.39
C ALA A 712 4.06 14.26 -98.20
N ASN A 713 4.31 13.92 -99.45
CA ASN A 713 5.18 14.64 -100.36
C ASN A 713 4.37 15.06 -101.59
N TYR A 714 4.22 16.37 -101.82
CA TYR A 714 3.45 16.89 -102.95
C TYR A 714 4.28 17.87 -103.78
N TRP A 715 4.46 17.52 -105.05
CA TRP A 715 5.08 18.38 -106.06
C TRP A 715 4.02 19.33 -106.62
N VAL A 716 3.90 20.51 -106.01
CA VAL A 716 2.98 21.60 -106.45
C VAL A 716 3.31 22.04 -107.87
N SER A 717 4.60 22.01 -108.20
CA SER A 717 5.15 22.13 -109.55
C SER A 717 6.47 21.36 -109.62
N ASN A 718 7.08 21.28 -110.80
CA ASN A 718 8.40 20.69 -111.04
C ASN A 718 9.55 21.27 -110.18
N ARG A 719 9.31 22.39 -109.47
CA ARG A 719 10.30 23.08 -108.61
C ARG A 719 9.93 23.17 -107.12
N VAL A 720 8.71 22.85 -106.72
CA VAL A 720 8.26 23.00 -105.32
C VAL A 720 7.76 21.68 -104.77
N LEU A 721 8.54 21.09 -103.86
CA LEU A 721 8.11 19.97 -103.02
C LEU A 721 7.69 20.51 -101.65
N LEU A 722 6.43 20.29 -101.29
CA LEU A 722 5.98 20.36 -99.90
C LEU A 722 6.14 18.96 -99.29
N ASN A 723 6.86 18.85 -98.18
CA ASN A 723 7.03 17.59 -97.46
C ASN A 723 6.59 17.74 -96.00
N ALA A 724 5.54 17.02 -95.63
CA ALA A 724 5.07 16.92 -94.25
C ALA A 724 5.40 15.53 -93.72
N HIS A 725 6.29 15.46 -92.74
CA HIS A 725 6.66 14.22 -92.06
C HIS A 725 5.98 14.19 -90.70
N ILE A 726 5.26 13.12 -90.43
CA ILE A 726 4.80 12.79 -89.10
C ILE A 726 5.58 11.56 -88.67
N SER A 727 6.57 11.75 -87.80
CA SER A 727 7.25 10.66 -87.12
C SER A 727 6.59 10.36 -85.79
N GLN A 728 6.55 9.09 -85.43
CA GLN A 728 5.99 8.61 -84.19
C GLN A 728 6.96 7.56 -83.65
N GLY A 729 7.57 7.83 -82.50
CA GLY A 729 8.23 6.78 -81.72
C GLY A 729 7.22 5.65 -81.45
N VAL A 730 7.62 4.39 -81.60
CA VAL A 730 6.80 3.21 -81.33
C VAL A 730 7.30 2.57 -80.03
N GLY A 731 6.43 2.48 -79.03
CA GLY A 731 6.74 1.94 -77.70
C GLY A 731 6.48 2.94 -76.56
N ASP A 732 6.79 2.55 -75.33
CA ASP A 732 6.62 3.39 -74.15
C ASP A 732 7.54 4.63 -74.20
N GLY A 733 6.95 5.82 -74.22
CA GLY A 733 7.68 7.07 -74.45
C GLY A 733 7.53 7.62 -75.87
N ALA A 734 6.79 6.91 -76.74
CA ALA A 734 6.27 7.39 -78.02
C ALA A 734 5.84 8.86 -77.96
N ARG A 735 6.48 9.69 -78.79
CA ARG A 735 6.01 11.03 -79.11
C ARG A 735 5.86 11.16 -80.61
N THR A 736 4.79 11.84 -81.01
CA THR A 736 4.54 12.19 -82.41
C THR A 736 5.25 13.52 -82.70
N GLY A 737 6.36 13.46 -83.44
CA GLY A 737 7.03 14.62 -84.00
C GLY A 737 6.46 14.91 -85.38
N ALA A 738 5.65 15.95 -85.51
CA ALA A 738 5.28 16.50 -86.80
C ALA A 738 6.31 17.55 -87.24
N SER A 739 6.74 17.48 -88.49
CA SER A 739 7.54 18.52 -89.14
C SER A 739 6.98 18.77 -90.54
N ILE A 740 6.95 20.04 -90.94
CA ILE A 740 6.57 20.45 -92.29
C ILE A 740 7.74 21.23 -92.86
N GLY A 741 8.25 20.76 -93.99
CA GLY A 741 9.23 21.44 -94.81
C GLY A 741 8.63 21.89 -96.14
N ALA A 742 9.23 22.94 -96.68
CA ALA A 742 9.08 23.31 -98.08
C ALA A 742 10.48 23.24 -98.71
N THR A 743 10.67 22.34 -99.66
CA THR A 743 11.91 22.22 -100.43
C THR A 743 11.69 22.87 -101.79
N ILE A 744 12.26 24.06 -101.98
CA ILE A 744 12.20 24.80 -103.24
C ILE A 744 13.49 24.52 -104.00
N GLY A 745 13.39 23.77 -105.10
CA GLY A 745 14.49 23.52 -106.01
C GLY A 745 14.52 24.57 -107.11
N PHE A 746 15.57 25.38 -107.13
CA PHE A 746 15.84 26.38 -108.17
C PHE A 746 16.17 25.72 -109.51
#